data_AF-A0A3C0YDB3-F1
#
_entry.id   AF-A0A3C0YDB3-F1
#
_cell.length_a   1.000
_cell.length_b   1.000
_cell.length_c   1.000
_cell.angle_alpha   90.00
_cell.angle_beta   90.00
_cell.angle_gamma   90.00
#
_symmetry.space_group_name_H-M   'P 1'
#
loop_
_entity.id
_entity.type
_entity.pdbx_description
1 polymer ?
#
loop_
_entity_poly.entity_id
_entity_poly.type
_entity_poly.pdbx_seq_one_letter_code
_entity_poly.pdbx_strand_id
1 'polypeptide(L)'
;MVFNDTNVNTGARPIKAFTPLTAAGKDALKTVIKKLTDGQSPSPTSFALAMHEAYLYYAGAAPYAGQRSGTPPYDPAAFLSGNYVSPSASSCGRNYVIIIANGPPQGDWNNISNDDVKSMLKGLGGDTTPIAYTTGYVDPKDAANWTDEYARFLLGRDVSSQAGTQNIVTYSIAVTGANSDKATYPNIFRGIAKAGGGDFYEANNVDNLTVALTDIFNQLQAVNSVFASASLPVSVNARGTYLNQIFMGMFRPDGQARPRWRGNLKQYQFGYDPTTDSLFLSGADNKPAISGATGFLSPSAVSFWTTPSSYWINQPLGTPPTSSDSADGEVVEKGGVAQRIREVYASSQDARNVYTCISCAANTNLADTSNSATKFSTANTALTATTTALGVTDPGTLINWVRGTDNNSPTDEQGPGATTTIRPSVHGDVLHSRPAVVNYGGSTGVVVFYGANDGALHAINGNQTGATAGNELWSFIPQEQFLKLNRLRINSPEIRLSTTIVGSTNTTTTPTPRDYFVDGPIGIYQKVSIDPTTKVQTVDKVILYVAMRRGGSVLYAIDVTIPSAPKFLWKKTSPSASTGSTGTNISVLGQTWSEPKVAKIRGNANPVIIMGAGYDAANEDGPSQTNTNMVGNAVLVLDAITGSVLKTFATDRSVPSDVSLIDTDF
;
A
#
# COMPACT_ATOMS: atom_id res chain seq x y z
N MET A 1 30.79 13.11 0.34
CA MET A 1 31.31 12.03 1.21
C MET A 1 32.09 12.69 2.33
N VAL A 2 31.66 12.46 3.57
CA VAL A 2 32.34 12.95 4.77
C VAL A 2 33.12 11.77 5.35
N PHE A 3 34.42 11.96 5.57
CA PHE A 3 35.35 10.95 6.04
C PHE A 3 35.84 11.31 7.43
N ASN A 4 35.92 10.30 8.28
CA ASN A 4 36.32 10.46 9.66
C ASN A 4 37.51 9.52 9.93
N ASP A 5 38.71 10.08 9.91
CA ASP A 5 39.97 9.43 10.28
C ASP A 5 40.47 9.92 11.64
N THR A 6 41.31 9.10 12.28
CA THR A 6 41.94 9.41 13.56
C THR A 6 43.05 10.44 13.42
N ASN A 7 42.96 11.50 14.20
CA ASN A 7 43.91 11.84 15.26
C ASN A 7 43.57 13.24 15.78
N VAL A 8 43.56 13.38 17.10
CA VAL A 8 43.47 14.63 17.89
C VAL A 8 42.33 15.62 17.55
N ASN A 9 41.36 15.72 18.46
CA ASN A 9 40.56 16.93 18.75
C ASN A 9 39.60 17.48 17.67
N THR A 10 39.16 16.75 16.65
CA THR A 10 38.39 17.39 15.57
C THR A 10 37.40 16.43 14.88
N GLY A 11 36.21 16.94 14.51
CA GLY A 11 35.15 16.22 13.80
C GLY A 11 35.51 15.76 12.38
N ALA A 12 34.51 15.39 11.57
CA ALA A 12 34.75 14.77 10.26
C ALA A 12 35.09 15.81 9.15
N ARG A 13 35.60 15.36 8.00
CA ARG A 13 35.90 16.25 6.85
C ARG A 13 35.28 15.78 5.53
N PRO A 14 34.82 16.68 4.64
CA PRO A 14 34.35 16.30 3.31
C PRO A 14 35.54 15.93 2.40
N ILE A 15 35.76 14.65 2.10
CA ILE A 15 36.78 14.22 1.11
C ILE A 15 36.27 14.30 -0.33
N LYS A 16 34.97 14.53 -0.50
CA LYS A 16 34.34 14.78 -1.79
C LYS A 16 33.10 15.65 -1.58
N ALA A 17 33.10 16.84 -2.18
CA ALA A 17 31.95 17.72 -2.24
C ALA A 17 30.78 17.04 -2.99
N PHE A 18 29.55 17.47 -2.73
CA PHE A 18 28.40 16.94 -3.45
C PHE A 18 28.49 17.34 -4.92
N THR A 19 28.44 16.36 -5.80
CA THR A 19 28.43 16.56 -7.26
C THR A 19 27.12 16.04 -7.83
N PRO A 20 26.54 16.70 -8.85
CA PRO A 20 25.38 16.18 -9.56
C PRO A 20 25.61 14.74 -10.07
N LEU A 21 24.57 13.91 -10.02
CA LEU A 21 24.59 12.49 -10.44
C LEU A 21 24.60 12.32 -11.98
N THR A 22 25.38 13.13 -12.70
CA THR A 22 25.64 12.99 -14.14
C THR A 22 26.62 11.84 -14.40
N ALA A 23 26.79 11.42 -15.66
CA ALA A 23 27.80 10.41 -16.01
C ALA A 23 29.20 10.79 -15.51
N ALA A 24 29.62 12.04 -15.75
CA ALA A 24 30.89 12.58 -15.27
C ALA A 24 30.98 12.62 -13.73
N GLY A 25 29.90 13.03 -13.04
CA GLY A 25 29.85 13.02 -11.58
C GLY A 25 29.97 11.62 -10.97
N LYS A 26 29.30 10.63 -11.58
CA LYS A 26 29.39 9.21 -11.18
C LYS A 26 30.81 8.68 -11.35
N ASP A 27 31.48 8.97 -12.47
CA ASP A 27 32.85 8.53 -12.70
C ASP A 27 33.86 9.21 -11.77
N ALA A 28 33.66 10.49 -11.46
CA ALA A 28 34.46 11.19 -10.46
C ALA A 28 34.30 10.57 -9.06
N LEU A 29 33.08 10.24 -8.65
CA LEU A 29 32.80 9.59 -7.37
C LEU A 29 33.40 8.18 -7.31
N LYS A 30 33.22 7.36 -8.35
CA LYS A 30 33.84 6.03 -8.46
C LYS A 30 35.36 6.11 -8.34
N THR A 31 35.97 7.10 -8.98
CA THR A 31 37.43 7.31 -8.93
C THR A 31 37.89 7.64 -7.52
N VAL A 32 37.14 8.45 -6.77
CA VAL A 32 37.46 8.75 -5.36
C VAL A 32 37.32 7.49 -4.50
N ILE A 33 36.23 6.73 -4.63
CA ILE A 33 35.99 5.51 -3.85
C ILE A 33 37.08 4.47 -4.11
N LYS A 34 37.48 4.25 -5.37
CA LYS A 34 38.54 3.30 -5.75
C LYS A 34 39.94 3.65 -5.19
N LYS A 35 40.14 4.91 -4.76
CA LYS A 35 41.41 5.37 -4.18
C LYS A 35 41.45 5.24 -2.65
N LEU A 36 40.34 4.86 -2.01
CA LEU A 36 40.32 4.57 -0.58
C LEU A 36 41.02 3.23 -0.34
N THR A 37 41.96 3.19 0.61
CA THR A 37 42.72 1.98 0.96
C THR A 37 42.59 1.66 2.45
N ASP A 38 42.86 0.42 2.81
CA ASP A 38 43.07 -0.01 4.20
C ASP A 38 44.15 0.88 4.88
N GLY A 39 44.00 1.11 6.18
CA GLY A 39 44.95 1.87 7.02
C GLY A 39 44.77 3.40 7.00
N GLN A 40 43.84 3.94 6.21
CA GLN A 40 43.55 5.38 6.18
C GLN A 40 42.63 5.85 7.33
N SER A 41 42.15 4.95 8.18
CA SER A 41 41.45 5.26 9.44
C SER A 41 41.81 4.22 10.52
N PRO A 42 42.90 4.43 11.29
CA PRO A 42 43.41 3.41 12.21
C PRO A 42 42.65 3.22 13.54
N SER A 43 41.54 3.94 13.80
CA SER A 43 40.63 3.70 14.95
C SER A 43 39.29 4.44 14.76
N PRO A 44 38.14 3.93 15.22
CA PRO A 44 36.88 4.67 15.13
C PRO A 44 36.87 5.88 16.07
N THR A 45 36.53 7.05 15.54
CA THR A 45 36.24 8.29 16.31
C THR A 45 34.72 8.44 16.55
N SER A 46 34.31 9.42 17.35
CA SER A 46 32.89 9.67 17.66
C SER A 46 32.06 9.93 16.38
N PHE A 47 31.10 9.06 16.08
CA PHE A 47 30.15 9.24 14.96
C PHE A 47 29.26 10.48 15.16
N ALA A 48 28.98 10.87 16.40
CA ALA A 48 28.22 12.07 16.73
C ALA A 48 28.91 13.35 16.21
N LEU A 49 30.24 13.43 16.27
CA LEU A 49 30.98 14.55 15.67
C LEU A 49 30.91 14.55 14.14
N ALA A 50 30.84 13.37 13.51
CA ALA A 50 30.62 13.28 12.07
C ALA A 50 29.20 13.75 11.69
N MET A 51 28.20 13.43 12.51
CA MET A 51 26.83 13.91 12.32
C MET A 51 26.70 15.41 12.57
N HIS A 52 27.45 15.94 13.55
CA HIS A 52 27.56 17.38 13.76
C HIS A 52 28.13 18.08 12.53
N GLU A 53 29.24 17.58 11.98
CA GLU A 53 29.81 18.16 10.76
C GLU A 53 28.85 18.03 9.56
N ALA A 54 28.14 16.90 9.45
CA ALA A 54 27.13 16.70 8.41
C ALA A 54 26.01 17.75 8.52
N TYR A 55 25.50 18.03 9.72
CA TYR A 55 24.55 19.13 9.95
C TYR A 55 25.09 20.46 9.42
N LEU A 56 26.32 20.83 9.82
CA LEU A 56 26.94 22.10 9.38
C LEU A 56 27.07 22.16 7.85
N TYR A 57 27.39 21.04 7.22
CA TYR A 57 27.49 20.95 5.77
C TYR A 57 26.14 21.18 5.09
N TYR A 58 25.08 20.49 5.53
CA TYR A 58 23.73 20.67 4.99
C TYR A 58 23.15 22.05 5.31
N ALA A 59 23.46 22.64 6.47
CA ALA A 59 23.00 23.97 6.86
C ALA A 59 23.80 25.11 6.21
N GLY A 60 24.89 24.81 5.49
CA GLY A 60 25.78 25.83 4.91
C GLY A 60 26.48 26.69 5.96
N ALA A 61 26.71 26.13 7.15
CA ALA A 61 27.32 26.83 8.28
C ALA A 61 28.85 26.81 8.20
N ALA A 62 29.50 27.55 9.10
CA ALA A 62 30.94 27.47 9.27
C ALA A 62 31.36 26.05 9.71
N PRO A 63 32.43 25.47 9.15
CA PRO A 63 32.90 24.15 9.53
C PRO A 63 33.43 24.13 10.96
N TYR A 64 33.19 23.03 11.68
CA TYR A 64 33.81 22.79 12.98
C TYR A 64 35.21 22.20 12.78
N ALA A 65 35.32 21.15 11.95
CA ALA A 65 36.58 20.48 11.65
C ALA A 65 36.80 20.20 10.14
N GLY A 66 35.85 20.60 9.29
CA GLY A 66 35.83 20.27 7.86
C GLY A 66 37.07 20.60 7.05
N GLN A 67 37.81 21.66 7.40
CA GLN A 67 38.99 22.13 6.68
C GLN A 67 40.31 21.56 7.22
N ARG A 68 40.25 20.55 8.11
CA ARG A 68 41.46 19.94 8.67
C ARG A 68 42.25 19.18 7.60
N SER A 69 43.58 19.24 7.69
CA SER A 69 44.46 18.40 6.89
C SER A 69 44.30 16.93 7.27
N GLY A 70 44.41 16.04 6.28
CA GLY A 70 44.49 14.60 6.51
C GLY A 70 44.54 13.82 5.21
N THR A 71 44.52 12.49 5.29
CA THR A 71 44.63 11.61 4.11
C THR A 71 43.43 10.66 4.07
N PRO A 72 42.53 10.77 3.07
CA PRO A 72 42.53 11.71 1.94
C PRO A 72 42.29 13.17 2.36
N PRO A 73 42.81 14.19 1.63
CA PRO A 73 42.59 15.60 1.97
C PRO A 73 41.10 15.99 1.85
N TYR A 74 40.72 17.09 2.52
CA TYR A 74 39.38 17.66 2.30
C TYR A 74 39.26 18.18 0.86
N ASP A 75 38.04 18.18 0.33
CA ASP A 75 37.70 18.72 -0.98
C ASP A 75 37.44 20.24 -0.84
N PRO A 76 38.29 21.12 -1.41
CA PRO A 76 38.09 22.56 -1.30
C PRO A 76 36.78 23.04 -1.91
N ALA A 77 36.20 22.28 -2.86
CA ALA A 77 34.92 22.61 -3.48
C ALA A 77 33.73 22.52 -2.52
N ALA A 78 33.89 21.92 -1.34
CA ALA A 78 32.86 21.90 -0.31
C ALA A 78 32.72 23.26 0.42
N PHE A 79 33.61 24.22 0.18
CA PHE A 79 33.69 25.47 0.93
C PHE A 79 33.60 26.69 0.03
N LEU A 80 32.89 27.71 0.51
CA LEU A 80 32.83 29.03 -0.11
C LEU A 80 32.79 30.09 0.99
N SER A 81 33.71 31.06 0.94
CA SER A 81 33.77 32.20 1.87
C SER A 81 33.78 31.80 3.36
N GLY A 82 34.50 30.72 3.70
CA GLY A 82 34.62 30.24 5.09
C GLY A 82 33.44 29.40 5.60
N ASN A 83 32.40 29.21 4.78
CA ASN A 83 31.26 28.36 5.09
C ASN A 83 31.19 27.15 4.16
N TYR A 84 30.39 26.18 4.55
CA TYR A 84 30.02 25.06 3.68
C TYR A 84 29.15 25.49 2.50
N VAL A 85 29.42 24.93 1.32
CA VAL A 85 28.52 25.03 0.16
C VAL A 85 27.37 24.04 0.37
N SER A 86 26.26 24.53 0.89
CA SER A 86 25.12 23.66 1.19
C SER A 86 24.53 23.01 -0.07
N PRO A 87 24.33 21.68 -0.08
CA PRO A 87 23.59 21.00 -1.14
C PRO A 87 22.08 21.26 -1.06
N SER A 88 21.53 21.59 0.12
CA SER A 88 20.10 21.76 0.36
C SER A 88 19.55 23.09 -0.16
N ALA A 89 20.42 24.08 -0.42
CA ALA A 89 20.03 25.41 -0.91
C ALA A 89 19.58 25.42 -2.39
N SER A 90 19.82 24.34 -3.15
CA SER A 90 19.70 24.33 -4.62
C SER A 90 18.46 23.63 -5.19
N SER A 91 17.69 22.88 -4.39
CA SER A 91 16.47 22.20 -4.86
C SER A 91 15.57 21.75 -3.69
N CYS A 92 14.27 21.51 -3.93
CA CYS A 92 13.33 20.88 -2.98
C CYS A 92 13.60 19.38 -2.72
N GLY A 93 14.87 18.96 -2.77
CA GLY A 93 15.30 17.58 -2.59
C GLY A 93 15.29 17.16 -1.12
N ARG A 94 15.08 15.87 -0.88
CA ARG A 94 15.26 15.26 0.45
C ARG A 94 16.75 15.07 0.76
N ASN A 95 17.13 15.24 2.02
CA ASN A 95 18.52 15.09 2.47
C ASN A 95 18.72 13.76 3.19
N TYR A 96 19.87 13.13 2.99
CA TYR A 96 20.15 11.79 3.49
C TYR A 96 21.58 11.65 4.00
N VAL A 97 21.75 10.98 5.13
CA VAL A 97 23.06 10.52 5.64
C VAL A 97 23.04 8.99 5.66
N ILE A 98 24.09 8.38 5.10
CA ILE A 98 24.31 6.93 5.19
C ILE A 98 25.55 6.72 6.06
N ILE A 99 25.36 6.16 7.25
CA ILE A 99 26.44 5.80 8.16
C ILE A 99 26.86 4.37 7.85
N ILE A 100 28.12 4.18 7.46
CA ILE A 100 28.71 2.84 7.29
C ILE A 100 29.73 2.68 8.41
N ALA A 101 29.46 1.77 9.34
CA ALA A 101 30.28 1.55 10.51
C ALA A 101 31.00 0.21 10.46
N ASN A 102 32.22 0.17 10.99
CA ASN A 102 33.02 -1.03 11.16
C ASN A 102 33.55 -1.07 12.62
N GLY A 103 32.61 -1.26 13.55
CA GLY A 103 32.84 -1.23 14.99
C GLY A 103 31.94 -0.22 15.72
N PRO A 104 31.72 -0.40 17.03
CA PRO A 104 30.81 0.44 17.80
C PRO A 104 31.27 1.89 17.90
N PRO A 105 30.34 2.84 18.14
CA PRO A 105 30.69 4.20 18.47
C PRO A 105 31.55 4.20 19.73
N GLN A 106 32.73 4.82 19.66
CA GLN A 106 33.54 5.03 20.84
C GLN A 106 33.05 6.29 21.57
N GLY A 107 32.91 6.19 22.89
CA GLY A 107 32.53 7.30 23.78
C GLY A 107 33.67 8.30 23.95
N ASP A 108 33.94 8.73 25.19
CA ASP A 108 35.04 9.67 25.49
C ASP A 108 36.35 9.23 24.82
N TRP A 109 36.91 10.11 23.99
CA TRP A 109 38.12 9.82 23.24
C TRP A 109 39.00 11.08 23.18
N ASN A 110 40.20 10.99 23.76
CA ASN A 110 41.27 12.00 23.77
C ASN A 110 40.82 13.47 23.54
N ASN A 111 40.61 14.21 24.63
CA ASN A 111 40.30 15.65 24.74
C ASN A 111 38.92 16.14 24.24
N ILE A 112 38.03 15.26 23.77
CA ILE A 112 36.61 15.60 23.59
C ILE A 112 35.78 14.58 24.37
N SER A 113 35.07 15.06 25.37
CA SER A 113 34.14 14.26 26.17
C SER A 113 32.77 14.19 25.51
N ASN A 114 31.98 13.19 25.89
CA ASN A 114 30.56 13.14 25.56
C ASN A 114 29.82 14.40 26.05
N ASP A 115 30.27 15.05 27.13
CA ASP A 115 29.69 16.32 27.60
C ASP A 115 29.94 17.49 26.64
N ASP A 116 31.09 17.51 25.95
CA ASP A 116 31.38 18.50 24.92
C ASP A 116 30.45 18.30 23.71
N VAL A 117 30.29 17.05 23.26
CA VAL A 117 29.39 16.69 22.15
C VAL A 117 27.93 17.02 22.47
N LYS A 118 27.48 16.74 23.70
CA LYS A 118 26.18 17.14 24.23
C LYS A 118 25.99 18.65 24.22
N SER A 119 27.01 19.40 24.65
CA SER A 119 26.98 20.86 24.70
C SER A 119 26.88 21.45 23.29
N MET A 120 27.57 20.86 22.31
CA MET A 120 27.45 21.21 20.90
C MET A 120 26.04 20.96 20.37
N LEU A 121 25.45 19.79 20.65
CA LEU A 121 24.08 19.46 20.24
C LEU A 121 23.07 20.46 20.83
N LYS A 122 23.19 20.74 22.13
CA LYS A 122 22.36 21.73 22.84
C LYS A 122 22.52 23.13 22.23
N GLY A 123 23.74 23.52 21.87
CA GLY A 123 24.03 24.80 21.22
C GLY A 123 23.33 24.98 19.88
N LEU A 124 23.07 23.88 19.17
CA LEU A 124 22.26 23.87 17.94
C LEU A 124 20.74 23.84 18.20
N GLY A 125 20.32 23.76 19.46
CA GLY A 125 18.93 23.61 19.88
C GLY A 125 18.41 22.17 19.80
N GLY A 126 19.30 21.16 19.82
CA GLY A 126 18.93 19.75 19.86
C GLY A 126 18.45 19.31 21.25
N ASP A 127 17.56 18.32 21.27
CA ASP A 127 17.13 17.66 22.51
C ASP A 127 18.25 16.75 23.03
N THR A 128 18.69 17.01 24.26
CA THR A 128 19.75 16.26 24.95
C THR A 128 19.19 15.20 25.91
N THR A 129 17.91 14.83 25.79
CA THR A 129 17.33 13.71 26.52
C THR A 129 17.88 12.40 25.94
N PRO A 130 18.60 11.57 26.71
CA PRO A 130 19.19 10.33 26.21
C PRO A 130 18.12 9.34 25.73
N ILE A 131 18.39 8.65 24.64
CA ILE A 131 17.57 7.55 24.13
C ILE A 131 17.86 6.31 24.98
N ALA A 132 16.81 5.81 25.63
CA ALA A 132 16.92 4.64 26.50
C ALA A 132 16.82 3.35 25.70
N TYR A 133 17.69 2.39 26.04
CA TYR A 133 17.69 1.04 25.52
C TYR A 133 17.38 0.04 26.63
N THR A 134 16.70 -1.05 26.28
CA THR A 134 16.50 -2.18 27.20
C THR A 134 17.83 -2.71 27.72
N THR A 135 17.91 -3.07 29.00
CA THR A 135 19.15 -3.55 29.62
C THR A 135 19.77 -4.71 28.83
N GLY A 136 21.05 -4.59 28.48
CA GLY A 136 21.79 -5.60 27.72
C GLY A 136 21.59 -5.57 26.20
N TYR A 137 20.73 -4.71 25.68
CA TYR A 137 20.50 -4.60 24.24
C TYR A 137 21.63 -3.87 23.51
N VAL A 138 22.02 -2.72 24.04
CA VAL A 138 23.19 -1.95 23.60
C VAL A 138 24.18 -1.92 24.76
N ASP A 139 25.49 -2.01 24.47
CA ASP A 139 26.52 -1.84 25.49
C ASP A 139 26.35 -0.44 26.11
N PRO A 140 26.26 -0.30 27.45
CA PRO A 140 26.08 1.01 28.08
C PRO A 140 27.11 2.06 27.67
N LYS A 141 28.33 1.64 27.28
CA LYS A 141 29.36 2.53 26.76
C LYS A 141 29.02 3.05 25.36
N ASP A 142 28.46 2.18 24.53
CA ASP A 142 27.98 2.55 23.20
C ASP A 142 26.76 3.45 23.38
N ALA A 143 25.76 3.10 24.20
CA ALA A 143 24.57 3.93 24.44
C ALA A 143 24.86 5.30 25.10
N ALA A 144 26.03 5.51 25.70
CA ALA A 144 26.42 6.80 26.28
C ALA A 144 26.93 7.81 25.24
N ASN A 145 27.14 7.37 24.00
CA ASN A 145 27.51 8.24 22.89
C ASN A 145 26.28 9.02 22.38
N TRP A 146 26.46 10.18 21.75
CA TRP A 146 25.34 11.06 21.33
C TRP A 146 24.89 10.90 19.87
N THR A 147 25.29 9.82 19.18
CA THR A 147 25.07 9.69 17.71
C THR A 147 23.60 9.54 17.36
N ASP A 148 22.84 8.77 18.13
CA ASP A 148 21.40 8.58 17.96
C ASP A 148 20.60 9.84 18.32
N GLU A 149 21.01 10.64 19.32
CA GLU A 149 20.40 11.95 19.54
C GLU A 149 20.70 12.93 18.41
N TYR A 150 21.90 12.89 17.83
CA TYR A 150 22.19 13.64 16.62
C TYR A 150 21.31 13.17 15.46
N ALA A 151 21.10 11.86 15.28
CA ALA A 151 20.19 11.33 14.26
C ALA A 151 18.75 11.85 14.44
N ARG A 152 18.23 11.83 15.68
CA ARG A 152 16.94 12.42 16.03
C ARG A 152 16.89 13.92 15.73
N PHE A 153 17.94 14.65 16.07
CA PHE A 153 18.04 16.08 15.79
C PHE A 153 18.02 16.36 14.29
N LEU A 154 18.80 15.62 13.50
CA LEU A 154 18.85 15.74 12.04
C LEU A 154 17.48 15.50 11.37
N LEU A 155 16.70 14.53 11.88
CA LEU A 155 15.37 14.23 11.37
C LEU A 155 14.34 15.33 11.71
N GLY A 156 14.47 15.96 12.86
CA GLY A 156 13.55 16.99 13.34
C GLY A 156 13.89 18.41 12.92
N ARG A 157 15.07 18.63 12.32
CA ARG A 157 15.60 19.97 12.03
C ARG A 157 15.49 20.32 10.56
N ASP A 158 14.98 21.51 10.29
CA ASP A 158 15.06 22.11 8.96
C ASP A 158 16.43 22.73 8.73
N VAL A 159 17.08 22.35 7.62
CA VAL A 159 18.44 22.81 7.28
C VAL A 159 18.46 23.82 6.13
N SER A 160 17.29 24.20 5.60
CA SER A 160 17.18 25.21 4.55
C SER A 160 15.94 26.09 4.78
N SER A 161 15.86 27.22 4.08
CA SER A 161 14.69 28.12 4.13
C SER A 161 13.68 27.84 3.01
N GLN A 162 13.78 26.70 2.33
CA GLN A 162 12.88 26.31 1.24
C GLN A 162 11.52 25.85 1.77
N ALA A 163 10.50 25.81 0.90
CA ALA A 163 9.17 25.39 1.31
C ALA A 163 9.12 23.90 1.72
N GLY A 164 8.48 23.60 2.85
CA GLY A 164 8.50 22.28 3.50
C GLY A 164 9.65 22.17 4.50
N THR A 165 9.80 21.03 5.16
CA THR A 165 10.94 20.77 6.07
C THR A 165 12.03 20.00 5.32
N GLN A 166 13.24 20.54 5.24
CA GLN A 166 14.39 19.88 4.59
C GLN A 166 15.20 19.07 5.62
N ASN A 167 14.52 18.17 6.33
CA ASN A 167 15.19 17.30 7.29
C ASN A 167 16.15 16.32 6.64
N ILE A 168 17.03 15.74 7.47
CA ILE A 168 18.03 14.77 7.05
C ILE A 168 17.66 13.40 7.63
N VAL A 169 17.35 12.45 6.76
CA VAL A 169 17.09 11.06 7.14
C VAL A 169 18.41 10.29 7.27
N THR A 170 18.57 9.55 8.36
CA THR A 170 19.81 8.79 8.65
C THR A 170 19.60 7.29 8.47
N TYR A 171 20.29 6.71 7.50
CA TYR A 171 20.45 5.26 7.33
C TYR A 171 21.72 4.79 8.03
N SER A 172 21.72 3.55 8.48
CA SER A 172 22.91 2.94 9.07
C SER A 172 23.17 1.53 8.53
N ILE A 173 24.45 1.23 8.30
CA ILE A 173 24.95 -0.08 7.93
C ILE A 173 26.01 -0.48 8.96
N ALA A 174 25.75 -1.52 9.74
CA ALA A 174 26.77 -2.15 10.57
C ALA A 174 27.51 -3.22 9.75
N VAL A 175 28.80 -3.01 9.49
CA VAL A 175 29.68 -4.04 8.92
C VAL A 175 30.11 -4.95 10.05
N THR A 176 29.84 -6.25 9.92
CA THR A 176 30.09 -7.28 10.95
C THR A 176 30.93 -8.43 10.39
N GLY A 177 31.33 -9.36 11.24
CA GLY A 177 32.02 -10.60 10.85
C GLY A 177 33.46 -10.70 11.33
N ALA A 178 33.97 -9.71 12.07
CA ALA A 178 35.23 -9.82 12.78
C ALA A 178 35.04 -10.54 14.11
N ASN A 179 36.02 -11.34 14.54
CA ASN A 179 35.98 -12.03 15.84
C ASN A 179 35.94 -11.07 17.04
N SER A 180 36.30 -9.80 16.83
CA SER A 180 36.24 -8.72 17.82
C SER A 180 34.86 -8.09 17.98
N ASP A 181 33.91 -8.41 17.08
CA ASP A 181 32.59 -7.79 17.08
C ASP A 181 31.77 -8.29 18.27
N LYS A 182 31.34 -7.37 19.13
CA LYS A 182 30.36 -7.68 20.18
C LYS A 182 28.99 -7.90 19.55
N ALA A 183 28.21 -8.84 20.06
CA ALA A 183 26.83 -9.08 19.61
C ALA A 183 25.92 -7.84 19.73
N THR A 184 26.25 -6.90 20.63
CA THR A 184 25.49 -5.65 20.86
C THR A 184 25.88 -4.51 19.92
N TYR A 185 26.97 -4.63 19.16
CA TYR A 185 27.45 -3.55 18.29
C TYR A 185 26.46 -3.20 17.16
N PRO A 186 25.83 -4.15 16.44
CA PRO A 186 24.86 -3.79 15.41
C PRO A 186 23.62 -3.04 15.96
N ASN A 187 23.32 -3.24 17.25
CA ASN A 187 22.11 -2.74 17.89
C ASN A 187 22.09 -1.23 18.09
N ILE A 188 23.23 -0.59 18.38
CA ILE A 188 23.30 0.88 18.45
C ILE A 188 23.05 1.51 17.08
N PHE A 189 23.55 0.91 16.00
CA PHE A 189 23.28 1.40 14.63
C PHE A 189 21.81 1.23 14.24
N ARG A 190 21.15 0.17 14.72
CA ARG A 190 19.70 0.03 14.60
C ARG A 190 18.96 1.17 15.32
N GLY A 191 19.39 1.51 16.54
CA GLY A 191 18.87 2.66 17.30
C GLY A 191 19.06 3.99 16.57
N ILE A 192 20.26 4.23 16.03
CA ILE A 192 20.62 5.43 15.26
C ILE A 192 19.72 5.58 14.02
N ALA A 193 19.53 4.51 13.23
CA ALA A 193 18.64 4.54 12.06
C ALA A 193 17.19 4.83 12.46
N LYS A 194 16.67 4.17 13.50
CA LYS A 194 15.33 4.40 14.02
C LYS A 194 15.13 5.85 14.46
N ALA A 195 16.07 6.40 15.23
CA ALA A 195 16.04 7.78 15.69
C ALA A 195 16.12 8.79 14.54
N GLY A 196 16.90 8.46 13.50
CA GLY A 196 17.07 9.28 12.30
C GLY A 196 16.06 9.02 11.17
N GLY A 197 15.04 8.20 11.41
CA GLY A 197 13.96 7.91 10.46
C GLY A 197 14.39 7.13 9.21
N GLY A 198 15.57 6.51 9.19
CA GLY A 198 16.02 5.67 8.09
C GLY A 198 16.03 4.18 8.45
N ASP A 199 16.47 3.35 7.52
CA ASP A 199 16.54 1.90 7.72
C ASP A 199 17.94 1.46 8.19
N PHE A 200 17.97 0.35 8.95
CA PHE A 200 19.18 -0.32 9.40
C PHE A 200 19.47 -1.55 8.54
N TYR A 201 20.74 -1.73 8.19
CA TYR A 201 21.26 -2.91 7.50
C TYR A 201 22.45 -3.49 8.26
N GLU A 202 22.57 -4.81 8.22
CA GLU A 202 23.77 -5.52 8.66
C GLU A 202 24.45 -6.15 7.45
N ALA A 203 25.76 -5.96 7.32
CA ALA A 203 26.55 -6.47 6.21
C ALA A 203 27.78 -7.21 6.71
N ASN A 204 27.73 -8.55 6.69
CA ASN A 204 28.83 -9.40 7.13
C ASN A 204 29.81 -9.81 6.00
N ASN A 205 29.56 -9.35 4.77
CA ASN A 205 30.39 -9.58 3.60
C ASN A 205 30.13 -8.50 2.52
N VAL A 206 30.91 -8.53 1.45
CA VAL A 206 30.82 -7.55 0.34
C VAL A 206 29.48 -7.61 -0.40
N ASP A 207 28.91 -8.80 -0.58
CA ASP A 207 27.63 -8.96 -1.27
C ASP A 207 26.50 -8.32 -0.46
N ASN A 208 26.46 -8.57 0.85
CA ASN A 208 25.48 -7.98 1.76
C ASN A 208 25.62 -6.46 1.87
N LEU A 209 26.86 -5.93 1.84
CA LEU A 209 27.10 -4.49 1.79
C LEU A 209 26.60 -3.89 0.46
N THR A 210 26.82 -4.59 -0.65
CA THR A 210 26.35 -4.17 -1.98
C THR A 210 24.83 -4.14 -2.03
N VAL A 211 24.16 -5.16 -1.47
CA VAL A 211 22.70 -5.21 -1.34
C VAL A 211 22.20 -4.05 -0.48
N ALA A 212 22.77 -3.83 0.70
CA ALA A 212 22.37 -2.75 1.60
C ALA A 212 22.47 -1.36 0.93
N LEU A 213 23.60 -1.06 0.29
CA LEU A 213 23.79 0.22 -0.40
C LEU A 213 22.84 0.38 -1.59
N THR A 214 22.60 -0.70 -2.34
CA THR A 214 21.67 -0.69 -3.47
C THR A 214 20.25 -0.41 -3.00
N ASP A 215 19.79 -1.09 -1.95
CA ASP A 215 18.48 -0.89 -1.35
C ASP A 215 18.28 0.55 -0.88
N ILE A 216 19.26 1.11 -0.16
CA ILE A 216 19.20 2.51 0.28
C ILE A 216 19.06 3.44 -0.93
N PHE A 217 19.94 3.33 -1.94
CA PHE A 217 19.88 4.21 -3.11
C PHE A 217 18.59 4.07 -3.91
N ASN A 218 17.96 2.90 -3.90
CA ASN A 218 16.65 2.68 -4.52
C ASN A 218 15.55 3.37 -3.74
N GLN A 219 15.55 3.28 -2.40
CA GLN A 219 14.61 4.00 -1.56
C GLN A 219 14.72 5.53 -1.72
N LEU A 220 15.95 6.06 -1.88
CA LEU A 220 16.15 7.49 -2.13
C LEU A 220 15.51 7.97 -3.44
N GLN A 221 15.34 7.05 -4.41
CA GLN A 221 14.76 7.32 -5.73
C GLN A 221 13.25 7.00 -5.80
N ALA A 222 12.72 6.24 -4.85
CA ALA A 222 11.37 5.72 -4.90
C ALA A 222 10.31 6.81 -4.69
N VAL A 223 9.35 6.88 -5.61
CA VAL A 223 8.13 7.68 -5.53
C VAL A 223 7.00 6.91 -6.23
N ASN A 224 5.74 7.21 -5.87
CA ASN A 224 4.51 6.90 -6.61
C ASN A 224 3.65 5.68 -6.17
N SER A 225 3.51 5.40 -4.88
CA SER A 225 2.40 4.53 -4.41
C SER A 225 1.42 5.27 -3.51
N VAL A 226 0.13 5.05 -3.73
CA VAL A 226 -0.97 5.55 -2.89
C VAL A 226 -1.78 4.36 -2.38
N PHE A 227 -2.10 4.37 -1.08
CA PHE A 227 -2.78 3.27 -0.38
C PHE A 227 -4.26 3.60 -0.17
N ALA A 228 -5.13 2.59 -0.29
CA ALA A 228 -6.59 2.77 -0.24
C ALA A 228 -7.28 2.29 1.05
N SER A 229 -6.52 1.75 2.02
CA SER A 229 -6.92 1.27 3.36
C SER A 229 -6.35 -0.12 3.63
N ALA A 230 -6.04 -0.41 4.90
CA ALA A 230 -5.59 -1.72 5.37
C ALA A 230 -6.68 -2.40 6.21
N SER A 231 -6.78 -3.72 6.13
CA SER A 231 -7.70 -4.50 6.98
C SER A 231 -7.03 -5.72 7.63
N LEU A 232 -7.60 -6.16 8.75
CA LEU A 232 -7.12 -7.27 9.57
C LEU A 232 -8.25 -8.30 9.80
N PRO A 233 -8.01 -9.61 9.57
CA PRO A 233 -8.92 -10.69 9.96
C PRO A 233 -9.05 -10.78 11.48
N VAL A 234 -10.30 -10.85 11.95
CA VAL A 234 -10.58 -11.30 13.32
C VAL A 234 -10.34 -12.80 13.40
N SER A 235 -9.59 -13.24 14.42
CA SER A 235 -9.33 -14.65 14.71
C SER A 235 -10.58 -15.34 15.24
N VAL A 236 -10.80 -16.57 14.77
CA VAL A 236 -11.91 -17.45 15.24
C VAL A 236 -11.63 -18.11 16.59
N ASN A 237 -10.36 -18.20 17.01
CA ASN A 237 -9.97 -18.94 18.21
C ASN A 237 -10.05 -18.12 19.50
N ALA A 238 -10.13 -16.78 19.40
CA ALA A 238 -10.39 -15.91 20.53
C ALA A 238 -11.00 -14.59 20.03
N ARG A 239 -12.24 -14.29 20.48
CA ARG A 239 -12.89 -13.00 20.21
C ARG A 239 -11.96 -11.87 20.69
N GLY A 240 -11.57 -10.98 19.78
CA GLY A 240 -10.69 -9.85 20.07
C GLY A 240 -9.20 -10.06 19.75
N THR A 241 -8.80 -11.24 19.26
CA THR A 241 -7.47 -11.44 18.65
C THR A 241 -7.58 -11.34 17.14
N TYR A 242 -6.66 -10.63 16.48
CA TYR A 242 -6.58 -10.58 15.03
C TYR A 242 -5.50 -11.57 14.57
N LEU A 243 -5.74 -12.29 13.47
CA LEU A 243 -4.61 -13.01 12.85
C LEU A 243 -3.64 -11.97 12.29
N ASN A 244 -2.35 -12.28 12.36
CA ASN A 244 -1.28 -11.38 11.91
C ASN A 244 -1.17 -11.34 10.37
N GLN A 245 -2.23 -10.89 9.71
CA GLN A 245 -2.39 -10.86 8.27
C GLN A 245 -3.00 -9.52 7.88
N ILE A 246 -2.23 -8.67 7.22
CA ILE A 246 -2.64 -7.33 6.82
C ILE A 246 -2.91 -7.35 5.33
N PHE A 247 -4.15 -7.09 4.93
CA PHE A 247 -4.52 -6.97 3.52
C PHE A 247 -4.60 -5.52 3.13
N MET A 248 -3.88 -5.16 2.07
CA MET A 248 -3.72 -3.78 1.62
C MET A 248 -4.14 -3.65 0.17
N GLY A 249 -5.23 -2.90 -0.05
CA GLY A 249 -5.67 -2.48 -1.37
C GLY A 249 -4.74 -1.39 -1.91
N MET A 250 -4.29 -1.57 -3.15
CA MET A 250 -3.38 -0.65 -3.81
C MET A 250 -3.93 -0.20 -5.15
N PHE A 251 -3.56 1.03 -5.53
CA PHE A 251 -3.89 1.58 -6.82
C PHE A 251 -2.82 2.54 -7.33
N ARG A 252 -2.74 2.65 -8.65
CA ARG A 252 -1.92 3.66 -9.32
C ARG A 252 -2.74 4.39 -10.37
N PRO A 253 -2.97 5.70 -10.18
CA PRO A 253 -3.54 6.54 -11.21
C PRO A 253 -2.71 6.49 -12.50
N ASP A 254 -3.40 6.50 -13.64
CA ASP A 254 -2.73 6.62 -14.93
C ASP A 254 -2.25 8.07 -15.14
N GLY A 255 -0.96 8.25 -15.44
CA GLY A 255 -0.34 9.56 -15.59
C GLY A 255 -0.87 10.39 -16.77
N GLN A 256 -1.58 9.75 -17.71
CA GLN A 256 -2.24 10.41 -18.85
C GLN A 256 -3.75 10.54 -18.63
N ALA A 257 -4.20 10.45 -17.38
CA ALA A 257 -5.61 10.52 -16.98
C ALA A 257 -6.51 9.46 -17.64
N ARG A 258 -5.96 8.35 -18.13
CA ARG A 258 -6.76 7.30 -18.75
C ARG A 258 -7.62 6.57 -17.70
N PRO A 259 -8.82 6.06 -18.06
CA PRO A 259 -9.77 5.47 -17.11
C PRO A 259 -9.29 4.17 -16.48
N ARG A 260 -8.49 3.35 -17.19
CA ARG A 260 -7.97 2.07 -16.68
C ARG A 260 -6.79 2.30 -15.74
N TRP A 261 -7.10 2.43 -14.46
CA TRP A 261 -6.07 2.47 -13.41
C TRP A 261 -5.70 1.04 -13.00
N ARG A 262 -4.45 0.89 -12.58
CA ARG A 262 -3.91 -0.39 -12.13
C ARG A 262 -4.19 -0.54 -10.64
N GLY A 263 -4.46 -1.76 -10.19
CA GLY A 263 -4.52 -2.05 -8.77
C GLY A 263 -4.08 -3.45 -8.41
N ASN A 264 -4.09 -3.69 -7.11
CA ASN A 264 -3.68 -4.95 -6.53
C ASN A 264 -4.20 -5.09 -5.10
N LEU A 265 -4.20 -6.31 -4.59
CA LEU A 265 -4.29 -6.59 -3.16
C LEU A 265 -3.00 -7.30 -2.76
N LYS A 266 -2.27 -6.71 -1.81
CA LYS A 266 -1.05 -7.28 -1.23
C LYS A 266 -1.30 -7.68 0.20
N GLN A 267 -0.67 -8.76 0.64
CA GLN A 267 -0.70 -9.19 2.03
C GLN A 267 0.66 -8.94 2.69
N TYR A 268 0.64 -8.49 3.94
CA TYR A 268 1.78 -8.26 4.82
C TYR A 268 1.46 -8.80 6.22
N GLN A 269 2.37 -8.65 7.18
CA GLN A 269 2.12 -8.96 8.59
C GLN A 269 2.78 -7.93 9.49
N PHE A 270 2.42 -7.86 10.76
CA PHE A 270 3.22 -7.13 11.74
C PHE A 270 4.45 -7.96 12.13
N GLY A 271 5.62 -7.35 12.03
CA GLY A 271 6.83 -7.77 12.73
C GLY A 271 6.89 -7.07 14.07
N TYR A 272 7.43 -7.76 15.07
CA TYR A 272 7.80 -7.15 16.35
C TYR A 272 9.32 -7.14 16.44
N ASP A 273 9.87 -5.95 16.65
CA ASP A 273 11.26 -5.78 16.99
C ASP A 273 11.34 -5.79 18.53
N PRO A 274 11.70 -6.93 19.17
CA PRO A 274 11.81 -7.02 20.63
C PRO A 274 12.88 -6.08 21.19
N THR A 275 13.77 -5.62 20.31
CA THR A 275 14.96 -4.91 20.65
C THR A 275 14.75 -3.41 20.69
N THR A 276 13.83 -2.88 19.89
CA THR A 276 13.41 -1.48 19.97
C THR A 276 11.98 -1.30 20.53
N ASP A 277 11.41 -2.39 21.07
CA ASP A 277 10.03 -2.50 21.57
C ASP A 277 9.01 -1.85 20.61
N SER A 278 9.06 -2.25 19.34
CA SER A 278 8.20 -1.63 18.33
C SER A 278 7.66 -2.60 17.30
N LEU A 279 6.46 -2.29 16.82
CA LEU A 279 5.81 -2.98 15.71
C LEU A 279 6.17 -2.31 14.40
N PHE A 280 6.42 -3.11 13.37
CA PHE A 280 6.64 -2.63 12.00
C PHE A 280 5.86 -3.50 11.02
N LEU A 281 5.56 -2.96 9.85
CA LEU A 281 4.98 -3.75 8.76
C LEU A 281 6.08 -4.61 8.14
N SER A 282 5.84 -5.91 8.06
CA SER A 282 6.80 -6.90 7.56
C SER A 282 6.31 -7.56 6.28
N GLY A 283 7.23 -7.77 5.35
CA GLY A 283 7.06 -8.62 4.17
C GLY A 283 7.09 -10.11 4.50
N ALA A 284 6.92 -10.94 3.46
CA ALA A 284 7.01 -12.40 3.51
C ALA A 284 8.41 -12.91 3.87
N ASP A 285 9.43 -12.08 3.69
CA ASP A 285 10.83 -12.33 4.03
C ASP A 285 11.20 -11.90 5.47
N ASN A 286 10.21 -11.51 6.28
CA ASN A 286 10.36 -11.01 7.64
C ASN A 286 11.15 -9.69 7.76
N LYS A 287 11.31 -8.94 6.66
CA LYS A 287 11.97 -7.62 6.67
C LYS A 287 10.95 -6.48 6.72
N PRO A 288 11.33 -5.29 7.22
CA PRO A 288 10.50 -4.10 7.13
C PRO A 288 10.05 -3.82 5.71
N ALA A 289 8.74 -3.68 5.52
CA ALA A 289 8.12 -3.43 4.23
C ALA A 289 7.97 -1.93 3.96
N ILE A 290 8.08 -1.06 4.96
CA ILE A 290 7.98 0.40 4.83
C ILE A 290 9.39 0.99 4.86
N SER A 291 9.70 1.85 3.89
CA SER A 291 10.94 2.61 3.83
C SER A 291 10.91 3.74 4.85
N GLY A 292 11.89 3.80 5.74
CA GLY A 292 12.03 4.91 6.69
C GLY A 292 12.08 6.29 6.02
N ALA A 293 12.81 6.42 4.90
CA ALA A 293 12.95 7.71 4.20
C ALA A 293 11.68 8.26 3.58
N THR A 294 10.74 7.39 3.23
CA THR A 294 9.58 7.80 2.43
C THR A 294 8.26 7.62 3.15
N GLY A 295 8.19 6.71 4.13
CA GLY A 295 6.94 6.28 4.75
C GLY A 295 6.05 5.45 3.82
N PHE A 296 6.50 5.13 2.61
CA PHE A 296 5.83 4.24 1.65
C PHE A 296 6.48 2.85 1.65
N LEU A 297 5.89 1.90 0.91
CA LEU A 297 6.48 0.58 0.73
C LEU A 297 7.89 0.70 0.16
N SER A 298 8.84 -0.02 0.74
CA SER A 298 10.21 -0.12 0.25
C SER A 298 10.23 -0.83 -1.12
N PRO A 299 11.05 -0.40 -2.09
CA PRO A 299 11.23 -1.14 -3.34
C PRO A 299 11.74 -2.57 -3.18
N SER A 300 12.42 -2.86 -2.08
CA SER A 300 12.88 -4.21 -1.74
C SER A 300 11.85 -5.04 -0.95
N ALA A 301 10.69 -4.47 -0.58
CA ALA A 301 9.68 -5.19 0.17
C ALA A 301 9.06 -6.32 -0.69
N VAL A 302 8.85 -7.48 -0.07
CA VAL A 302 8.20 -8.62 -0.71
C VAL A 302 6.89 -8.90 -0.01
N SER A 303 5.76 -8.66 -0.67
CA SER A 303 4.44 -9.03 -0.12
C SER A 303 4.23 -10.56 -0.15
N PHE A 304 3.33 -11.04 0.70
CA PHE A 304 2.87 -12.42 0.61
C PHE A 304 2.20 -12.66 -0.75
N TRP A 305 2.42 -13.86 -1.29
CA TRP A 305 2.02 -14.32 -2.64
C TRP A 305 2.87 -13.81 -3.80
N THR A 306 3.88 -12.98 -3.53
CA THR A 306 4.82 -12.53 -4.55
C THR A 306 5.91 -13.57 -4.80
N THR A 307 6.13 -13.93 -6.05
CA THR A 307 7.19 -14.85 -6.49
C THR A 307 8.03 -14.23 -7.61
N PRO A 308 9.33 -14.58 -7.75
CA PRO A 308 10.10 -14.15 -8.92
C PRO A 308 9.46 -14.63 -10.23
N SER A 309 9.46 -13.79 -11.27
CA SER A 309 8.87 -14.11 -12.57
C SER A 309 9.68 -13.48 -13.71
N SER A 310 9.27 -13.71 -14.96
CA SER A 310 9.76 -12.98 -16.15
C SER A 310 8.64 -12.22 -16.86
N TYR A 311 7.49 -12.05 -16.20
CA TYR A 311 6.28 -11.51 -16.83
C TYR A 311 6.49 -10.08 -17.37
N TRP A 312 7.33 -9.29 -16.71
CA TRP A 312 7.58 -7.88 -17.05
C TRP A 312 8.79 -7.70 -17.99
N ILE A 313 9.21 -8.73 -18.73
CA ILE A 313 10.38 -8.64 -19.64
C ILE A 313 10.27 -7.54 -20.69
N ASN A 314 9.06 -7.28 -21.20
CA ASN A 314 8.81 -6.25 -22.22
C ASN A 314 8.46 -4.88 -21.61
N GLN A 315 8.22 -4.82 -20.30
CA GLN A 315 7.93 -3.59 -19.57
C GLN A 315 8.53 -3.68 -18.15
N PRO A 316 9.86 -3.56 -17.99
CA PRO A 316 10.47 -3.60 -16.66
C PRO A 316 9.92 -2.50 -15.74
N LEU A 317 9.56 -2.86 -14.51
CA LEU A 317 8.97 -1.95 -13.50
C LEU A 317 9.74 -1.99 -12.18
N GLY A 318 9.62 -0.90 -11.42
CA GLY A 318 10.23 -0.72 -10.09
C GLY A 318 11.49 0.13 -10.09
N THR A 319 12.11 0.20 -8.92
CA THR A 319 13.31 1.02 -8.67
C THR A 319 14.43 0.13 -8.11
N PRO A 320 15.41 -0.31 -8.94
CA PRO A 320 15.51 -0.12 -10.37
C PRO A 320 14.46 -0.95 -11.14
N PRO A 321 14.20 -0.65 -12.42
CA PRO A 321 13.27 -1.43 -13.22
C PRO A 321 13.75 -2.88 -13.39
N THR A 322 12.85 -3.83 -13.13
CA THR A 322 13.12 -5.28 -13.27
C THR A 322 12.00 -5.97 -14.05
N SER A 323 12.32 -7.09 -14.70
CA SER A 323 11.35 -7.95 -15.39
C SER A 323 10.60 -8.94 -14.48
N SER A 324 10.99 -9.03 -13.22
CA SER A 324 10.43 -9.94 -12.22
C SER A 324 9.37 -9.25 -11.38
N ASP A 325 8.32 -9.97 -10.98
CA ASP A 325 7.34 -9.51 -9.98
C ASP A 325 7.98 -9.31 -8.59
N SER A 326 8.99 -10.09 -8.22
CA SER A 326 9.73 -9.93 -6.95
C SER A 326 11.03 -9.13 -7.12
N ALA A 327 11.40 -8.22 -6.21
CA ALA A 327 10.55 -7.66 -5.15
C ALA A 327 9.44 -6.79 -5.75
N ASP A 328 8.24 -6.84 -5.18
CA ASP A 328 7.08 -6.13 -5.69
C ASP A 328 6.92 -4.73 -5.12
N GLY A 329 7.41 -4.51 -3.89
CA GLY A 329 7.61 -3.18 -3.31
C GLY A 329 6.46 -2.21 -3.48
N GLU A 330 6.80 -0.97 -3.83
CA GLU A 330 5.90 0.14 -4.14
C GLU A 330 5.14 -0.04 -5.46
N VAL A 331 5.54 -0.99 -6.30
CA VAL A 331 4.95 -1.19 -7.62
C VAL A 331 3.62 -1.94 -7.49
N VAL A 332 2.55 -1.24 -7.83
CA VAL A 332 1.17 -1.75 -7.70
C VAL A 332 0.96 -2.98 -8.58
N GLU A 333 1.44 -2.96 -9.81
CA GLU A 333 1.22 -4.01 -10.80
C GLU A 333 1.89 -5.34 -10.46
N LYS A 334 2.98 -5.28 -9.70
CA LYS A 334 3.81 -6.44 -9.35
C LYS A 334 3.28 -7.15 -8.11
N GLY A 335 3.49 -8.46 -8.07
CA GLY A 335 3.21 -9.25 -6.87
C GLY A 335 1.72 -9.41 -6.54
N GLY A 336 1.46 -9.90 -5.32
CA GLY A 336 0.11 -9.99 -4.75
C GLY A 336 -0.89 -10.75 -5.61
N VAL A 337 -2.18 -10.41 -5.46
CA VAL A 337 -3.28 -11.07 -6.19
C VAL A 337 -3.16 -10.89 -7.71
N ALA A 338 -2.70 -9.72 -8.17
CA ALA A 338 -2.54 -9.47 -9.59
C ALA A 338 -1.55 -10.46 -10.24
N GLN A 339 -0.42 -10.77 -9.58
CA GLN A 339 0.48 -11.82 -10.03
C GLN A 339 -0.18 -13.19 -10.02
N ARG A 340 -0.89 -13.55 -8.94
CA ARG A 340 -1.54 -14.87 -8.84
C ARG A 340 -2.55 -15.12 -9.96
N ILE A 341 -3.34 -14.11 -10.33
CA ILE A 341 -4.26 -14.20 -11.48
C ILE A 341 -3.47 -14.43 -12.78
N ARG A 342 -2.38 -13.68 -12.99
CA ARG A 342 -1.54 -13.82 -14.20
C ARG A 342 -0.86 -15.18 -14.30
N GLU A 343 -0.43 -15.76 -13.19
CA GLU A 343 0.22 -17.07 -13.17
C GLU A 343 -0.77 -18.22 -13.36
N VAL A 344 -1.89 -18.20 -12.62
CA VAL A 344 -2.89 -19.28 -12.69
C VAL A 344 -3.58 -19.33 -14.05
N TYR A 345 -3.79 -18.17 -14.68
CA TYR A 345 -4.51 -18.04 -15.94
C TYR A 345 -3.62 -17.51 -17.07
N ALA A 346 -2.32 -17.84 -17.07
CA ALA A 346 -1.34 -17.27 -18.00
C ALA A 346 -1.73 -17.44 -19.48
N SER A 347 -2.17 -18.64 -19.87
CA SER A 347 -2.43 -19.03 -21.26
C SER A 347 -3.91 -19.15 -21.64
N SER A 348 -4.81 -19.31 -20.66
CA SER A 348 -6.26 -19.29 -20.86
C SER A 348 -6.99 -18.83 -19.61
N GLN A 349 -8.06 -18.06 -19.80
CA GLN A 349 -8.93 -17.56 -18.74
C GLN A 349 -10.26 -18.34 -18.66
N ASP A 350 -10.42 -19.44 -19.41
CA ASP A 350 -11.67 -20.23 -19.43
C ASP A 350 -12.00 -20.84 -18.07
N ALA A 351 -10.97 -21.25 -17.33
CA ALA A 351 -11.07 -21.79 -15.98
C ALA A 351 -11.24 -20.72 -14.88
N ARG A 352 -11.15 -19.42 -15.23
CA ARG A 352 -11.36 -18.33 -14.27
C ARG A 352 -12.84 -18.20 -13.94
N ASN A 353 -13.18 -18.32 -12.67
CA ASN A 353 -14.54 -18.22 -12.16
C ASN A 353 -14.99 -16.76 -12.08
N VAL A 354 -15.52 -16.22 -13.18
CA VAL A 354 -16.13 -14.89 -13.22
C VAL A 354 -17.65 -15.06 -13.30
N TYR A 355 -18.34 -14.67 -12.25
CA TYR A 355 -19.78 -14.79 -12.11
C TYR A 355 -20.49 -13.48 -12.37
N THR A 356 -21.77 -13.57 -12.69
CA THR A 356 -22.68 -12.43 -12.75
C THR A 356 -24.09 -12.87 -12.44
N CYS A 357 -25.00 -11.91 -12.31
CA CYS A 357 -26.39 -12.19 -12.04
C CYS A 357 -27.31 -11.25 -12.80
N ILE A 358 -27.91 -11.76 -13.88
CA ILE A 358 -28.94 -11.06 -14.65
C ILE A 358 -30.28 -11.68 -14.24
N SER A 359 -31.02 -11.00 -13.36
CA SER A 359 -32.33 -11.44 -12.85
C SER A 359 -32.33 -12.83 -12.17
N CYS A 360 -31.30 -13.19 -11.39
CA CYS A 360 -31.32 -14.47 -10.68
C CYS A 360 -32.41 -14.51 -9.61
N ALA A 361 -32.94 -15.70 -9.39
CA ALA A 361 -33.78 -15.98 -8.23
C ALA A 361 -32.95 -16.03 -6.94
N ALA A 362 -33.58 -15.75 -5.81
CA ALA A 362 -32.96 -15.94 -4.50
C ALA A 362 -32.45 -17.37 -4.33
N ASN A 363 -31.30 -17.51 -3.66
CA ASN A 363 -30.55 -18.75 -3.45
C ASN A 363 -29.95 -19.39 -4.71
N THR A 364 -29.87 -18.68 -5.83
CA THR A 364 -29.17 -19.16 -7.03
C THR A 364 -27.69 -19.40 -6.69
N ASN A 365 -27.22 -20.63 -6.89
CA ASN A 365 -25.81 -20.98 -6.77
C ASN A 365 -25.05 -20.43 -7.98
N LEU A 366 -24.19 -19.44 -7.75
CA LEU A 366 -23.42 -18.80 -8.82
C LEU A 366 -22.29 -19.70 -9.33
N ALA A 367 -21.83 -20.66 -8.52
CA ALA A 367 -20.81 -21.63 -8.89
C ALA A 367 -21.36 -22.88 -9.58
N ASP A 368 -22.65 -22.93 -9.91
CA ASP A 368 -23.23 -24.06 -10.64
C ASP A 368 -22.63 -24.14 -12.05
N THR A 369 -21.79 -25.15 -12.28
CA THR A 369 -21.08 -25.32 -13.54
C THR A 369 -22.01 -25.58 -14.71
N SER A 370 -23.21 -26.12 -14.45
CA SER A 370 -24.22 -26.41 -15.47
C SER A 370 -25.03 -25.17 -15.88
N ASN A 371 -24.98 -24.10 -15.09
CA ASN A 371 -25.76 -22.89 -15.32
C ASN A 371 -24.91 -21.76 -15.91
N SER A 372 -24.85 -21.68 -17.25
CA SER A 372 -24.11 -20.61 -17.93
C SER A 372 -24.68 -19.21 -17.68
N ALA A 373 -25.96 -19.07 -17.30
CA ALA A 373 -26.61 -17.77 -17.07
C ALA A 373 -26.03 -17.01 -15.86
N THR A 374 -25.32 -17.71 -14.97
CA THR A 374 -24.64 -17.13 -13.80
C THR A 374 -23.17 -16.80 -14.07
N LYS A 375 -22.66 -17.10 -15.27
CA LYS A 375 -21.25 -16.87 -15.64
C LYS A 375 -21.14 -15.58 -16.44
N PHE A 376 -20.12 -14.78 -16.17
CA PHE A 376 -19.73 -13.68 -17.05
C PHE A 376 -18.84 -14.24 -18.18
N SER A 377 -19.47 -14.90 -19.14
CA SER A 377 -18.77 -15.60 -20.23
C SER A 377 -19.57 -15.53 -21.53
N THR A 378 -18.91 -15.83 -22.64
CA THR A 378 -19.54 -15.90 -23.96
C THR A 378 -20.61 -17.00 -24.07
N ALA A 379 -20.63 -17.95 -23.14
CA ALA A 379 -21.67 -18.98 -23.05
C ALA A 379 -22.97 -18.46 -22.40
N ASN A 380 -22.95 -17.27 -21.78
CA ASN A 380 -24.13 -16.63 -21.21
C ASN A 380 -24.86 -15.82 -22.28
N THR A 381 -25.95 -16.36 -22.83
CA THR A 381 -26.71 -15.75 -23.93
C THR A 381 -27.43 -14.46 -23.53
N ALA A 382 -27.54 -14.13 -22.24
CA ALA A 382 -28.09 -12.86 -21.77
C ALA A 382 -27.10 -11.69 -21.89
N LEU A 383 -25.80 -11.94 -22.05
CA LEU A 383 -24.77 -10.92 -22.26
C LEU A 383 -24.73 -10.47 -23.73
N THR A 384 -25.69 -9.61 -24.09
CA THR A 384 -25.90 -9.16 -25.47
C THR A 384 -25.28 -7.78 -25.75
N ALA A 385 -25.21 -7.40 -27.02
CA ALA A 385 -24.77 -6.08 -27.50
C ALA A 385 -25.70 -4.92 -27.10
N THR A 386 -26.88 -5.20 -26.56
CA THR A 386 -27.88 -4.19 -26.24
C THR A 386 -27.35 -3.17 -25.23
N THR A 387 -27.84 -1.94 -25.31
CA THR A 387 -27.49 -0.84 -24.39
C THR A 387 -27.95 -1.09 -22.96
N THR A 388 -28.77 -2.12 -22.72
CA THR A 388 -29.19 -2.56 -21.38
C THR A 388 -28.33 -3.71 -20.82
N ALA A 389 -27.47 -4.32 -21.65
CA ALA A 389 -26.50 -5.34 -21.26
C ALA A 389 -25.08 -4.77 -21.34
N LEU A 390 -24.36 -4.90 -22.47
CA LEU A 390 -22.96 -4.49 -22.59
C LEU A 390 -22.73 -3.22 -23.43
N GLY A 391 -23.69 -2.83 -24.27
CA GLY A 391 -23.59 -1.59 -25.06
C GLY A 391 -22.44 -1.54 -26.06
N VAL A 392 -21.99 -2.70 -26.57
CA VAL A 392 -20.89 -2.83 -27.55
C VAL A 392 -21.28 -3.68 -28.74
N THR A 393 -20.65 -3.43 -29.89
CA THR A 393 -20.89 -4.18 -31.14
C THR A 393 -20.36 -5.62 -31.10
N ASP A 394 -19.27 -5.85 -30.36
CA ASP A 394 -18.68 -7.19 -30.14
C ASP A 394 -18.62 -7.51 -28.64
N PRO A 395 -19.70 -8.08 -28.08
CA PRO A 395 -19.75 -8.54 -26.69
C PRO A 395 -18.67 -9.56 -26.35
N GLY A 396 -18.32 -10.45 -27.29
CA GLY A 396 -17.37 -11.54 -27.04
C GLY A 396 -15.98 -11.01 -26.71
N THR A 397 -15.51 -10.03 -27.49
CA THR A 397 -14.24 -9.36 -27.25
C THR A 397 -14.21 -8.63 -25.90
N LEU A 398 -15.29 -7.92 -25.53
CA LEU A 398 -15.36 -7.27 -24.22
C LEU A 398 -15.39 -8.29 -23.08
N ILE A 399 -16.19 -9.36 -23.21
CA ILE A 399 -16.31 -10.40 -22.19
C ILE A 399 -14.96 -11.06 -21.92
N ASN A 400 -14.26 -11.47 -22.98
CA ASN A 400 -12.94 -12.09 -22.86
C ASN A 400 -11.91 -11.12 -22.23
N TRP A 401 -11.97 -9.83 -22.59
CA TRP A 401 -11.10 -8.81 -22.00
C TRP A 401 -11.34 -8.63 -20.49
N VAL A 402 -12.60 -8.55 -20.07
CA VAL A 402 -12.98 -8.45 -18.65
C VAL A 402 -12.51 -9.69 -17.89
N ARG A 403 -12.64 -10.87 -18.48
CA ARG A 403 -12.11 -12.13 -17.91
C ARG A 403 -10.58 -12.16 -17.83
N GLY A 404 -9.88 -11.34 -18.61
CA GLY A 404 -8.44 -11.10 -18.49
C GLY A 404 -7.65 -11.28 -19.78
N THR A 405 -8.28 -11.68 -20.89
CA THR A 405 -7.58 -11.87 -22.16
C THR A 405 -7.01 -10.56 -22.70
N ASP A 406 -5.76 -10.59 -23.12
CA ASP A 406 -5.07 -9.51 -23.78
C ASP A 406 -5.44 -9.44 -25.26
N ASN A 407 -6.60 -8.85 -25.56
CA ASN A 407 -7.16 -8.71 -26.91
C ASN A 407 -7.20 -7.26 -27.41
N ASN A 408 -6.35 -6.40 -26.83
CA ASN A 408 -6.18 -5.00 -27.22
C ASN A 408 -4.69 -4.63 -27.42
N SER A 409 -3.77 -5.50 -26.99
CA SER A 409 -2.32 -5.48 -27.25
C SER A 409 -1.96 -5.72 -28.72
N PRO A 410 -0.77 -5.26 -29.20
CA PRO A 410 0.30 -4.57 -28.47
C PRO A 410 0.08 -3.06 -28.33
N THR A 411 -1.10 -2.55 -28.72
CA THR A 411 -1.33 -1.11 -28.82
C THR A 411 -1.52 -0.42 -27.47
N ASP A 412 -1.84 -1.17 -26.41
CA ASP A 412 -2.22 -0.59 -25.11
C ASP A 412 -1.49 -1.15 -23.87
N GLU A 413 -0.97 -2.38 -23.92
CA GLU A 413 -0.23 -3.02 -22.84
C GLU A 413 0.86 -3.99 -23.36
N GLN A 414 1.94 -4.15 -22.61
CA GLN A 414 3.10 -4.99 -22.99
C GLN A 414 3.24 -6.19 -22.03
N GLY A 415 2.55 -7.29 -22.33
CA GLY A 415 2.78 -8.58 -21.67
C GLY A 415 4.12 -9.21 -22.11
N PRO A 416 4.52 -10.36 -21.52
CA PRO A 416 5.78 -11.03 -21.87
C PRO A 416 5.79 -11.62 -23.29
N GLY A 417 4.63 -11.68 -23.96
CA GLY A 417 4.44 -12.31 -25.26
C GLY A 417 4.36 -13.85 -25.15
N ALA A 418 4.76 -14.53 -26.24
CA ALA A 418 4.72 -15.98 -26.37
C ALA A 418 3.29 -16.56 -26.17
N THR A 419 3.15 -17.63 -25.38
CA THR A 419 1.87 -18.29 -25.08
C THR A 419 1.06 -17.59 -23.98
N THR A 420 1.54 -16.46 -23.47
CA THR A 420 0.86 -15.69 -22.43
C THR A 420 -0.25 -14.86 -23.08
N THR A 421 -1.50 -15.14 -22.72
CA THR A 421 -2.69 -14.47 -23.24
C THR A 421 -3.34 -13.54 -22.23
N ILE A 422 -2.88 -13.54 -20.97
CA ILE A 422 -3.45 -12.69 -19.92
C ILE A 422 -2.86 -11.27 -19.96
N ARG A 423 -3.72 -10.26 -19.83
CA ARG A 423 -3.33 -8.84 -19.87
C ARG A 423 -2.60 -8.41 -18.60
N PRO A 424 -1.60 -7.52 -18.70
CA PRO A 424 -0.91 -6.99 -17.51
C PRO A 424 -1.85 -6.30 -16.52
N SER A 425 -2.96 -5.69 -16.99
CA SER A 425 -3.91 -4.89 -16.18
C SER A 425 -5.02 -5.72 -15.54
N VAL A 426 -4.89 -7.05 -15.50
CA VAL A 426 -5.98 -7.96 -15.16
C VAL A 426 -6.72 -7.61 -13.85
N HIS A 427 -6.03 -6.94 -12.92
CA HIS A 427 -6.57 -6.43 -11.68
C HIS A 427 -6.66 -4.89 -11.69
N GLY A 428 -7.86 -4.35 -11.40
CA GLY A 428 -8.13 -2.92 -11.33
C GLY A 428 -7.82 -2.29 -9.97
N ASP A 429 -7.92 -0.97 -9.87
CA ASP A 429 -7.68 -0.23 -8.63
C ASP A 429 -8.66 -0.60 -7.51
N VAL A 430 -8.10 -0.93 -6.33
CA VAL A 430 -8.84 -1.00 -5.06
C VAL A 430 -8.74 0.39 -4.46
N LEU A 431 -9.75 1.24 -4.68
CA LEU A 431 -9.65 2.67 -4.39
C LEU A 431 -10.26 3.08 -3.03
N HIS A 432 -11.52 2.73 -2.79
CA HIS A 432 -12.20 2.98 -1.51
C HIS A 432 -12.76 1.70 -0.87
N SER A 433 -12.74 0.57 -1.59
CA SER A 433 -13.17 -0.69 -1.02
C SER A 433 -12.27 -1.08 0.14
N ARG A 434 -12.89 -1.45 1.26
CA ARG A 434 -12.21 -1.93 2.46
C ARG A 434 -12.28 -3.46 2.43
N PRO A 435 -11.15 -4.19 2.34
CA PRO A 435 -11.22 -5.64 2.24
C PRO A 435 -11.86 -6.25 3.49
N ALA A 436 -12.93 -7.00 3.29
CA ALA A 436 -13.71 -7.66 4.32
C ALA A 436 -13.20 -9.09 4.47
N VAL A 437 -12.72 -9.44 5.66
CA VAL A 437 -11.98 -10.68 5.87
C VAL A 437 -12.78 -11.62 6.76
N VAL A 438 -12.95 -12.86 6.31
CA VAL A 438 -13.63 -13.91 7.06
C VAL A 438 -12.67 -15.07 7.26
N ASN A 439 -12.51 -15.48 8.51
CA ASN A 439 -11.77 -16.67 8.86
C ASN A 439 -12.77 -17.84 9.03
N TYR A 440 -12.65 -18.84 8.17
CA TYR A 440 -13.48 -20.05 8.15
C TYR A 440 -12.90 -21.18 9.01
N GLY A 441 -11.65 -21.04 9.47
CA GLY A 441 -10.92 -22.11 10.15
C GLY A 441 -10.65 -23.32 9.24
N GLY A 442 -10.20 -24.42 9.86
CA GLY A 442 -9.94 -25.68 9.15
C GLY A 442 -8.98 -25.55 7.96
N SER A 443 -9.25 -26.31 6.91
CA SER A 443 -8.46 -26.28 5.66
C SER A 443 -8.79 -25.09 4.75
N THR A 444 -9.92 -24.41 4.98
CA THR A 444 -10.31 -23.21 4.24
C THR A 444 -9.48 -22.00 4.67
N GLY A 445 -9.27 -21.86 5.99
CA GLY A 445 -8.51 -20.76 6.56
C GLY A 445 -9.18 -19.40 6.30
N VAL A 446 -8.42 -18.45 5.78
CA VAL A 446 -8.88 -17.06 5.60
C VAL A 446 -9.32 -16.80 4.15
N VAL A 447 -10.45 -16.10 3.99
CA VAL A 447 -10.93 -15.61 2.69
C VAL A 447 -11.16 -14.10 2.79
N VAL A 448 -10.72 -13.38 1.77
CA VAL A 448 -10.80 -11.91 1.69
C VAL A 448 -11.74 -11.52 0.55
N PHE A 449 -12.64 -10.59 0.84
CA PHE A 449 -13.60 -10.06 -0.13
C PHE A 449 -13.40 -8.55 -0.30
N TYR A 450 -13.30 -8.07 -1.52
CA TYR A 450 -13.15 -6.64 -1.80
C TYR A 450 -13.62 -6.31 -3.20
N GLY A 451 -14.05 -5.07 -3.38
CA GLY A 451 -14.37 -4.53 -4.70
C GLY A 451 -13.17 -3.86 -5.34
N ALA A 452 -13.11 -3.93 -6.67
CA ALA A 452 -12.13 -3.21 -7.48
C ALA A 452 -12.81 -2.51 -8.67
N ASN A 453 -12.14 -1.48 -9.19
CA ASN A 453 -12.59 -0.70 -10.33
C ASN A 453 -12.28 -1.35 -11.69
N ASP A 454 -11.93 -2.64 -11.72
CA ASP A 454 -12.07 -3.49 -12.90
C ASP A 454 -13.50 -4.04 -13.10
N GLY A 455 -14.40 -3.73 -12.17
CA GLY A 455 -15.81 -4.12 -12.20
C GLY A 455 -16.17 -5.26 -11.28
N ALA A 456 -15.19 -5.86 -10.59
CA ALA A 456 -15.40 -7.07 -9.82
C ALA A 456 -15.48 -6.83 -8.31
N LEU A 457 -16.35 -7.62 -7.68
CA LEU A 457 -16.14 -8.08 -6.30
C LEU A 457 -15.28 -9.34 -6.36
N HIS A 458 -14.11 -9.34 -5.75
CA HIS A 458 -13.20 -10.48 -5.68
C HIS A 458 -13.37 -11.25 -4.38
N ALA A 459 -13.19 -12.57 -4.46
CA ALA A 459 -13.00 -13.46 -3.31
C ALA A 459 -11.64 -14.17 -3.44
N ILE A 460 -10.74 -13.92 -2.50
CA ILE A 460 -9.35 -14.37 -2.56
C ILE A 460 -9.06 -15.33 -1.42
N ASN A 461 -8.31 -16.39 -1.70
CA ASN A 461 -7.69 -17.22 -0.67
C ASN A 461 -6.67 -16.38 0.12
N GLY A 462 -7.03 -15.95 1.32
CA GLY A 462 -6.25 -15.04 2.17
C GLY A 462 -5.16 -15.72 3.01
N ASN A 463 -4.94 -17.02 2.85
CA ASN A 463 -3.88 -17.72 3.59
C ASN A 463 -2.49 -17.22 3.15
N GLN A 464 -1.53 -17.12 4.09
CA GLN A 464 -0.17 -16.66 3.79
C GLN A 464 0.67 -17.70 3.04
N THR A 465 0.38 -18.99 3.23
CA THR A 465 1.16 -20.10 2.69
C THR A 465 0.25 -21.17 2.07
N GLY A 466 0.84 -22.03 1.24
CA GLY A 466 0.14 -23.09 0.52
C GLY A 466 0.05 -22.81 -0.99
N ALA A 467 -0.14 -23.86 -1.79
CA ALA A 467 -0.08 -23.78 -3.25
C ALA A 467 -1.14 -22.84 -3.87
N THR A 468 -2.26 -22.63 -3.17
CA THR A 468 -3.36 -21.77 -3.62
C THR A 468 -3.47 -20.47 -2.84
N ALA A 469 -2.50 -20.15 -1.98
CA ALA A 469 -2.45 -18.88 -1.26
C ALA A 469 -2.45 -17.70 -2.25
N GLY A 470 -3.29 -16.70 -1.99
CA GLY A 470 -3.47 -15.53 -2.86
C GLY A 470 -4.24 -15.81 -4.16
N ASN A 471 -4.65 -17.05 -4.44
CA ASN A 471 -5.44 -17.34 -5.63
C ASN A 471 -6.84 -16.75 -5.51
N GLU A 472 -7.34 -16.23 -6.63
CA GLU A 472 -8.74 -15.86 -6.76
C GLU A 472 -9.61 -17.12 -6.76
N LEU A 473 -10.57 -17.18 -5.83
CA LEU A 473 -11.59 -18.23 -5.78
C LEU A 473 -12.65 -17.98 -6.85
N TRP A 474 -13.12 -16.74 -6.91
CA TRP A 474 -14.05 -16.22 -7.90
C TRP A 474 -14.07 -14.68 -7.88
N SER A 475 -14.61 -14.11 -8.95
CA SER A 475 -15.03 -12.71 -9.01
C SER A 475 -16.50 -12.61 -9.43
N PHE A 476 -17.18 -11.55 -9.02
CA PHE A 476 -18.57 -11.26 -9.37
C PHE A 476 -18.67 -9.88 -10.00
N ILE A 477 -19.19 -9.81 -11.23
CA ILE A 477 -19.45 -8.55 -11.95
C ILE A 477 -20.94 -8.20 -11.80
N PRO A 478 -21.31 -7.15 -11.06
CA PRO A 478 -22.70 -6.71 -10.94
C PRO A 478 -23.21 -6.17 -12.28
N GLN A 479 -24.48 -6.43 -12.59
CA GLN A 479 -25.10 -6.01 -13.86
C GLN A 479 -25.05 -4.48 -14.07
N GLU A 480 -25.15 -3.71 -12.98
CA GLU A 480 -25.13 -2.24 -13.00
C GLU A 480 -23.81 -1.65 -13.52
N GLN A 481 -22.76 -2.47 -13.60
CA GLN A 481 -21.44 -2.05 -14.01
C GLN A 481 -21.14 -2.29 -15.49
N PHE A 482 -21.95 -3.09 -16.18
CA PHE A 482 -21.63 -3.62 -17.50
C PHE A 482 -21.32 -2.54 -18.55
N LEU A 483 -22.11 -1.47 -18.59
CA LEU A 483 -21.97 -0.39 -19.58
C LEU A 483 -20.69 0.44 -19.40
N LYS A 484 -20.06 0.37 -18.23
CA LYS A 484 -18.81 1.07 -17.93
C LYS A 484 -17.57 0.26 -18.33
N LEU A 485 -17.70 -1.07 -18.47
CA LEU A 485 -16.58 -1.99 -18.73
C LEU A 485 -15.86 -1.68 -20.04
N ASN A 486 -16.61 -1.29 -21.08
CA ASN A 486 -15.99 -0.99 -22.38
C ASN A 486 -15.04 0.21 -22.30
N ARG A 487 -15.34 1.21 -21.46
CA ARG A 487 -14.47 2.37 -21.27
C ARG A 487 -13.11 1.96 -20.69
N LEU A 488 -13.08 0.96 -19.81
CA LEU A 488 -11.82 0.40 -19.30
C LEU A 488 -11.04 -0.32 -20.39
N ARG A 489 -11.72 -1.08 -21.26
CA ARG A 489 -11.09 -1.81 -22.38
C ARG A 489 -10.47 -0.86 -23.40
N ILE A 490 -11.25 0.09 -23.92
CA ILE A 490 -10.77 1.04 -24.94
C ILE A 490 -9.87 2.12 -24.33
N ASN A 491 -9.90 2.24 -23.00
CA ASN A 491 -9.10 3.17 -22.20
C ASN A 491 -9.27 4.65 -22.59
N SER A 492 -10.50 5.01 -22.97
CA SER A 492 -10.90 6.33 -23.51
C SER A 492 -12.43 6.50 -23.38
N PRO A 493 -12.98 7.73 -23.30
CA PRO A 493 -12.28 9.01 -23.14
C PRO A 493 -11.57 9.12 -21.78
N GLU A 494 -10.59 10.01 -21.70
CA GLU A 494 -9.85 10.30 -20.47
C GLU A 494 -10.77 10.76 -19.34
N ILE A 495 -10.28 10.62 -18.11
CA ILE A 495 -10.92 11.10 -16.90
C ILE A 495 -10.81 12.63 -16.88
N ARG A 496 -11.95 13.29 -16.64
CA ARG A 496 -11.99 14.71 -16.32
C ARG A 496 -11.45 14.93 -14.91
N LEU A 497 -10.27 15.51 -14.81
CA LEU A 497 -9.62 15.95 -13.56
C LEU A 497 -9.98 17.42 -13.27
N SER A 498 -9.78 17.86 -12.03
CA SER A 498 -9.97 19.27 -11.64
C SER A 498 -9.07 20.23 -12.42
N THR A 499 -7.95 19.73 -12.93
CA THR A 499 -6.99 20.47 -13.77
C THR A 499 -7.30 20.36 -15.27
N THR A 500 -8.30 19.58 -15.68
CA THR A 500 -8.67 19.44 -17.10
C THR A 500 -9.28 20.74 -17.61
N ILE A 501 -8.57 21.42 -18.53
CA ILE A 501 -9.07 22.61 -19.22
C ILE A 501 -10.07 22.17 -20.29
N VAL A 502 -11.36 22.29 -19.98
CA VAL A 502 -12.44 21.99 -20.91
C VAL A 502 -12.61 23.19 -21.86
N GLY A 503 -12.07 23.10 -23.08
CA GLY A 503 -12.31 24.11 -24.14
C GLY A 503 -11.15 24.45 -25.09
N SER A 504 -9.99 23.80 -25.03
CA SER A 504 -8.81 24.23 -25.83
C SER A 504 -8.01 23.12 -26.55
N THR A 505 -8.41 21.84 -26.55
CA THR A 505 -7.55 20.77 -27.08
C THR A 505 -8.06 20.09 -28.34
N ASN A 506 -7.13 19.87 -29.26
CA ASN A 506 -7.22 19.10 -30.50
C ASN A 506 -7.33 17.58 -30.20
N THR A 507 -8.26 17.19 -29.33
CA THR A 507 -8.51 15.82 -28.89
C THR A 507 -9.83 15.32 -29.48
N THR A 508 -9.82 14.14 -30.10
CA THR A 508 -10.99 13.56 -30.80
C THR A 508 -12.14 13.14 -29.89
N THR A 509 -11.93 13.07 -28.56
CA THR A 509 -12.97 12.73 -27.58
C THR A 509 -12.93 13.70 -26.39
N THR A 510 -14.10 14.01 -25.83
CA THR A 510 -14.21 14.91 -24.67
C THR A 510 -14.00 14.12 -23.37
N PRO A 511 -13.07 14.53 -22.48
CA PRO A 511 -12.88 13.87 -21.19
C PRO A 511 -14.16 13.85 -20.34
N THR A 512 -14.44 12.74 -19.67
CA THR A 512 -15.66 12.56 -18.85
C THR A 512 -15.31 12.17 -17.42
N PRO A 513 -16.19 12.42 -16.43
CA PRO A 513 -15.96 12.02 -15.04
C PRO A 513 -15.56 10.54 -14.90
N ARG A 514 -14.77 10.21 -13.87
CA ARG A 514 -14.32 8.82 -13.63
C ARG A 514 -15.52 7.90 -13.36
N ASP A 515 -15.48 6.72 -13.97
CA ASP A 515 -16.39 5.63 -13.63
C ASP A 515 -15.93 4.94 -12.35
N TYR A 516 -16.88 4.67 -11.46
CA TYR A 516 -16.69 3.87 -10.25
C TYR A 516 -17.49 2.57 -10.38
N PHE A 517 -16.95 1.48 -9.82
CA PHE A 517 -17.53 0.13 -9.92
C PHE A 517 -17.90 -0.42 -8.54
N VAL A 518 -17.33 -1.56 -8.12
CA VAL A 518 -17.52 -2.09 -6.78
C VAL A 518 -16.53 -1.37 -5.87
N ASP A 519 -16.93 -0.22 -5.34
CA ASP A 519 -16.03 0.68 -4.60
C ASP A 519 -16.50 0.95 -3.18
N GLY A 520 -17.63 0.35 -2.77
CA GLY A 520 -18.22 0.58 -1.45
C GLY A 520 -17.70 -0.32 -0.34
N PRO A 521 -18.11 -0.02 0.92
CA PRO A 521 -17.87 -0.89 2.05
C PRO A 521 -18.66 -2.20 1.92
N ILE A 522 -18.15 -3.25 2.55
CA ILE A 522 -18.80 -4.57 2.60
C ILE A 522 -19.16 -4.85 4.06
N GLY A 523 -20.45 -4.96 4.35
CA GLY A 523 -20.93 -5.45 5.64
C GLY A 523 -20.88 -6.98 5.69
N ILE A 524 -20.57 -7.58 6.84
CA ILE A 524 -20.55 -9.04 7.03
C ILE A 524 -21.52 -9.43 8.13
N TYR A 525 -22.41 -10.38 7.83
CA TYR A 525 -23.03 -11.21 8.87
C TYR A 525 -22.28 -12.53 8.96
N GLN A 526 -21.76 -12.85 10.14
CA GLN A 526 -21.14 -14.14 10.43
C GLN A 526 -21.84 -14.78 11.63
N LYS A 527 -22.37 -15.98 11.43
CA LYS A 527 -22.84 -16.85 12.49
C LYS A 527 -21.82 -17.95 12.70
N VAL A 528 -21.31 -18.05 13.93
CA VAL A 528 -20.41 -19.11 14.35
C VAL A 528 -21.07 -19.97 15.42
N SER A 529 -20.80 -21.27 15.36
CA SER A 529 -21.11 -22.23 16.42
C SER A 529 -19.83 -22.69 17.08
N ILE A 530 -19.92 -23.05 18.36
CA ILE A 530 -18.80 -23.61 19.12
C ILE A 530 -19.24 -24.98 19.59
N ASP A 531 -18.48 -26.02 19.23
CA ASP A 531 -18.67 -27.35 19.79
C ASP A 531 -18.46 -27.27 21.31
N PRO A 532 -19.47 -27.65 22.12
CA PRO A 532 -19.40 -27.49 23.58
C PRO A 532 -18.32 -28.36 24.22
N THR A 533 -17.88 -29.42 23.54
CA THR A 533 -16.90 -30.41 24.02
C THR A 533 -15.50 -30.08 23.49
N THR A 534 -15.34 -29.98 22.17
CA THR A 534 -14.02 -29.77 21.54
C THR A 534 -13.59 -28.30 21.55
N LYS A 535 -14.52 -27.38 21.86
CA LYS A 535 -14.34 -25.92 21.76
C LYS A 535 -13.93 -25.44 20.36
N VAL A 536 -14.08 -26.29 19.35
CA VAL A 536 -13.81 -25.93 17.96
C VAL A 536 -14.93 -25.01 17.49
N GLN A 537 -14.54 -23.86 16.95
CA GLN A 537 -15.47 -22.92 16.32
C GLN A 537 -15.68 -23.31 14.84
N THR A 538 -16.94 -23.38 14.42
CA THR A 538 -17.34 -23.59 13.02
C THR A 538 -18.16 -22.42 12.52
N VAL A 539 -18.04 -22.13 11.23
CA VAL A 539 -18.84 -21.10 10.56
C VAL A 539 -20.14 -21.72 10.05
N ASP A 540 -21.27 -21.27 10.59
CA ASP A 540 -22.61 -21.76 10.21
C ASP A 540 -23.21 -20.96 9.05
N LYS A 541 -22.92 -19.65 8.99
CA LYS A 541 -23.46 -18.74 7.99
C LYS A 541 -22.54 -17.56 7.79
N VAL A 542 -22.31 -17.19 6.53
CA VAL A 542 -21.64 -15.93 6.15
C VAL A 542 -22.42 -15.27 5.03
N ILE A 543 -22.80 -14.01 5.21
CA ILE A 543 -23.44 -13.21 4.17
C ILE A 543 -22.68 -11.89 4.01
N LEU A 544 -22.35 -11.56 2.77
CA LEU A 544 -21.78 -10.27 2.39
C LEU A 544 -22.88 -9.32 1.96
N TYR A 545 -22.82 -8.08 2.44
CA TYR A 545 -23.66 -6.97 2.03
C TYR A 545 -22.80 -5.94 1.29
N VAL A 546 -22.87 -5.94 -0.03
CA VAL A 546 -21.92 -5.24 -0.90
C VAL A 546 -22.54 -3.95 -1.39
N ALA A 547 -22.03 -2.84 -0.86
CA ALA A 547 -22.35 -1.49 -1.29
C ALA A 547 -21.39 -1.01 -2.40
N MET A 548 -21.75 0.07 -3.10
CA MET A 548 -21.00 0.52 -4.29
C MET A 548 -20.45 1.94 -4.20
N ARG A 549 -20.78 2.74 -3.18
CA ARG A 549 -20.45 4.19 -3.12
C ARG A 549 -20.83 4.89 -4.44
N ARG A 550 -19.92 5.66 -5.04
CA ARG A 550 -20.10 6.32 -6.35
C ARG A 550 -20.35 5.33 -7.49
N GLY A 551 -20.10 4.04 -7.28
CA GLY A 551 -20.36 2.98 -8.25
C GLY A 551 -21.83 2.69 -8.50
N GLY A 552 -22.73 3.09 -7.59
CA GLY A 552 -24.17 3.07 -7.86
C GLY A 552 -25.07 3.04 -6.63
N SER A 553 -26.35 3.27 -6.88
CA SER A 553 -27.42 3.17 -5.88
C SER A 553 -27.96 1.73 -5.81
N VAL A 554 -27.09 0.80 -5.44
CA VAL A 554 -27.37 -0.64 -5.38
C VAL A 554 -26.71 -1.29 -4.17
N LEU A 555 -27.37 -2.31 -3.61
CA LEU A 555 -26.89 -3.15 -2.52
C LEU A 555 -27.14 -4.62 -2.87
N TYR A 556 -26.10 -5.44 -2.83
CA TYR A 556 -26.19 -6.89 -3.05
C TYR A 556 -26.03 -7.66 -1.74
N ALA A 557 -26.74 -8.78 -1.62
CA ALA A 557 -26.49 -9.80 -0.61
C ALA A 557 -26.05 -11.12 -1.24
N ILE A 558 -24.89 -11.62 -0.83
CA ILE A 558 -24.30 -12.86 -1.33
C ILE A 558 -23.98 -13.75 -0.14
N ASP A 559 -24.53 -14.95 -0.12
CA ASP A 559 -24.18 -15.99 0.85
C ASP A 559 -22.86 -16.65 0.43
N VAL A 560 -21.86 -16.55 1.29
CA VAL A 560 -20.52 -17.11 1.11
C VAL A 560 -20.19 -18.11 2.23
N THR A 561 -21.20 -18.72 2.83
CA THR A 561 -21.02 -19.76 3.87
C THR A 561 -20.10 -20.88 3.36
N ILE A 562 -20.24 -21.25 2.09
CA ILE A 562 -19.26 -22.06 1.37
C ILE A 562 -18.51 -21.09 0.44
N PRO A 563 -17.27 -20.68 0.76
CA PRO A 563 -16.60 -19.60 0.03
C PRO A 563 -16.28 -19.94 -1.42
N SER A 564 -16.22 -21.22 -1.80
CA SER A 564 -16.05 -21.66 -3.19
C SER A 564 -17.36 -21.77 -3.98
N ALA A 565 -18.53 -21.64 -3.32
CA ALA A 565 -19.84 -21.80 -3.94
C ALA A 565 -20.80 -20.68 -3.50
N PRO A 566 -20.53 -19.41 -3.90
CA PRO A 566 -21.35 -18.28 -3.50
C PRO A 566 -22.78 -18.39 -4.04
N LYS A 567 -23.75 -17.97 -3.24
CA LYS A 567 -25.17 -17.92 -3.63
C LYS A 567 -25.69 -16.49 -3.62
N PHE A 568 -26.34 -16.10 -4.70
CA PHE A 568 -27.08 -14.84 -4.74
C PHE A 568 -28.31 -14.93 -3.83
N LEU A 569 -28.47 -13.99 -2.90
CA LEU A 569 -29.66 -13.93 -2.04
C LEU A 569 -30.67 -12.92 -2.58
N TRP A 570 -30.26 -11.65 -2.66
CA TRP A 570 -31.13 -10.57 -3.11
C TRP A 570 -30.29 -9.36 -3.52
N LYS A 571 -30.96 -8.44 -4.22
CA LYS A 571 -30.44 -7.14 -4.62
C LYS A 571 -31.48 -6.07 -4.31
N LYS A 572 -31.03 -4.91 -3.85
CA LYS A 572 -31.85 -3.70 -3.73
C LYS A 572 -31.25 -2.55 -4.52
N THR A 573 -32.10 -1.83 -5.26
CA THR A 573 -31.71 -0.72 -6.15
C THR A 573 -32.56 0.51 -5.88
N SER A 574 -32.07 1.69 -6.27
CA SER A 574 -32.96 2.83 -6.50
C SER A 574 -33.84 2.58 -7.73
N PRO A 575 -35.02 3.22 -7.85
CA PRO A 575 -35.83 3.11 -9.06
C PRO A 575 -35.08 3.48 -10.34
N SER A 576 -34.21 4.50 -10.28
CA SER A 576 -33.39 4.96 -11.42
C SER A 576 -32.22 4.03 -11.77
N ALA A 577 -31.80 3.17 -10.83
CA ALA A 577 -30.73 2.19 -11.03
C ALA A 577 -31.27 0.78 -11.36
N SER A 578 -32.59 0.61 -11.46
CA SER A 578 -33.24 -0.68 -11.70
C SER A 578 -33.02 -1.16 -13.13
N THR A 579 -32.24 -2.25 -13.30
CA THR A 579 -31.98 -2.89 -14.60
C THR A 579 -32.83 -4.14 -14.87
N GLY A 580 -33.93 -4.34 -14.11
CA GLY A 580 -34.86 -5.46 -14.28
C GLY A 580 -35.47 -5.96 -12.95
N SER A 581 -36.54 -6.77 -13.09
CA SER A 581 -37.41 -7.36 -12.04
C SER A 581 -38.12 -6.37 -11.09
N THR A 582 -39.45 -6.43 -11.05
CA THR A 582 -40.29 -5.72 -10.09
C THR A 582 -40.06 -6.25 -8.66
N GLY A 583 -39.95 -5.37 -7.65
CA GLY A 583 -39.79 -5.76 -6.23
C GLY A 583 -38.39 -5.60 -5.61
N THR A 584 -37.41 -5.12 -6.37
CA THR A 584 -36.03 -4.85 -5.91
C THR A 584 -35.81 -3.40 -5.47
N ASN A 585 -36.78 -2.50 -5.68
CA ASN A 585 -36.55 -1.07 -5.51
C ASN A 585 -36.81 -0.55 -4.10
N ILE A 586 -35.94 0.35 -3.64
CA ILE A 586 -36.12 1.19 -2.46
C ILE A 586 -36.11 2.64 -2.96
N SER A 587 -37.25 3.32 -2.87
CA SER A 587 -37.47 4.65 -3.47
C SER A 587 -36.47 5.70 -2.99
N VAL A 588 -36.15 5.67 -1.69
CA VAL A 588 -35.23 6.63 -1.05
C VAL A 588 -33.75 6.23 -1.16
N LEU A 589 -33.41 5.14 -1.86
CA LEU A 589 -32.02 4.67 -1.93
C LEU A 589 -31.19 5.59 -2.85
N GLY A 590 -30.21 6.26 -2.28
CA GLY A 590 -29.14 6.96 -2.99
C GLY A 590 -27.96 6.04 -3.27
N GLN A 591 -26.82 6.64 -3.63
CA GLN A 591 -25.56 5.90 -3.75
C GLN A 591 -25.21 5.26 -2.40
N THR A 592 -24.86 3.97 -2.39
CA THR A 592 -24.70 3.21 -1.14
C THR A 592 -23.31 3.46 -0.53
N TRP A 593 -23.19 4.54 0.24
CA TRP A 593 -21.92 4.96 0.89
C TRP A 593 -21.76 4.41 2.31
N SER A 594 -22.86 4.30 3.05
CA SER A 594 -22.89 3.76 4.42
C SER A 594 -22.63 2.25 4.40
N GLU A 595 -21.79 1.79 5.30
CA GLU A 595 -21.60 0.37 5.59
C GLU A 595 -22.90 -0.25 6.13
N PRO A 596 -23.38 -1.38 5.56
CA PRO A 596 -24.50 -2.14 6.10
C PRO A 596 -24.12 -2.80 7.43
N LYS A 597 -24.52 -2.21 8.56
CA LYS A 597 -24.21 -2.76 9.89
C LYS A 597 -25.22 -3.82 10.28
N VAL A 598 -24.72 -4.99 10.64
CA VAL A 598 -25.55 -6.12 11.07
C VAL A 598 -25.91 -5.99 12.55
N ALA A 599 -27.17 -6.23 12.89
CA ALA A 599 -27.65 -6.28 14.26
C ALA A 599 -28.76 -7.31 14.45
N LYS A 600 -29.01 -7.65 15.72
CA LYS A 600 -30.24 -8.32 16.14
C LYS A 600 -31.13 -7.29 16.81
N ILE A 601 -32.42 -7.30 16.48
CA ILE A 601 -33.40 -6.42 17.10
C ILE A 601 -34.48 -7.26 17.78
N ARG A 602 -35.04 -6.74 18.87
CA ARG A 602 -36.12 -7.40 19.61
C ARG A 602 -37.33 -7.58 18.69
N GLY A 603 -37.92 -8.78 18.70
CA GLY A 603 -39.13 -9.09 17.93
C GLY A 603 -38.89 -9.44 16.45
N ASN A 604 -37.65 -9.48 15.97
CA ASN A 604 -37.33 -10.00 14.64
C ASN A 604 -36.51 -11.29 14.76
N ALA A 605 -36.95 -12.36 14.08
CA ALA A 605 -36.26 -13.65 14.14
C ALA A 605 -34.93 -13.64 13.38
N ASN A 606 -34.90 -12.98 12.23
CA ASN A 606 -33.70 -12.82 11.41
C ASN A 606 -32.83 -11.67 11.95
N PRO A 607 -31.51 -11.72 11.72
CA PRO A 607 -30.70 -10.50 11.83
C PRO A 607 -31.20 -9.44 10.83
N VAL A 608 -30.88 -8.18 11.12
CA VAL A 608 -31.16 -7.03 10.25
C VAL A 608 -29.86 -6.36 9.84
N ILE A 609 -29.90 -5.63 8.73
CA ILE A 609 -28.89 -4.64 8.37
C ILE A 609 -29.47 -3.24 8.56
N ILE A 610 -28.66 -2.35 9.11
CA ILE A 610 -29.00 -0.95 9.35
C ILE A 610 -27.96 -0.08 8.65
N MET A 611 -28.42 0.85 7.82
CA MET A 611 -27.53 1.74 7.06
C MET A 611 -28.21 3.07 6.73
N GLY A 612 -27.40 4.10 6.47
CA GLY A 612 -27.88 5.30 5.78
C GLY A 612 -28.37 4.96 4.38
N ALA A 613 -29.44 5.62 3.92
CA ALA A 613 -30.02 5.38 2.61
C ALA A 613 -29.13 5.89 1.47
N GLY A 614 -28.08 6.66 1.75
CA GLY A 614 -27.00 6.93 0.80
C GLY A 614 -26.77 8.40 0.47
N TYR A 615 -25.89 8.63 -0.50
CA TYR A 615 -25.54 9.95 -1.03
C TYR A 615 -26.41 10.31 -2.25
N ASP A 616 -26.82 11.57 -2.33
CA ASP A 616 -27.60 12.11 -3.45
C ASP A 616 -26.72 12.97 -4.37
N ALA A 617 -26.03 12.32 -5.30
CA ALA A 617 -25.12 13.04 -6.20
C ALA A 617 -25.82 14.13 -7.03
N ALA A 618 -27.11 13.99 -7.35
CA ALA A 618 -27.81 14.99 -8.15
C ALA A 618 -27.98 16.30 -7.38
N ASN A 619 -28.26 16.24 -6.08
CA ASN A 619 -28.43 17.41 -5.23
C ASN A 619 -27.13 17.88 -4.56
N GLU A 620 -26.16 17.00 -4.35
CA GLU A 620 -24.98 17.26 -3.51
C GLU A 620 -23.67 17.51 -4.30
N ASP A 621 -23.56 17.07 -5.57
CA ASP A 621 -22.40 17.39 -6.44
C ASP A 621 -22.61 18.70 -7.23
N GLY A 622 -23.81 19.28 -7.21
CA GLY A 622 -24.18 20.48 -8.00
C GLY A 622 -23.84 21.81 -7.31
N PRO A 623 -23.70 22.92 -8.07
CA PRO A 623 -23.39 24.25 -7.52
C PRO A 623 -24.56 24.88 -6.75
N SER A 624 -25.76 24.30 -6.80
CA SER A 624 -26.94 24.75 -6.04
C SER A 624 -27.83 23.56 -5.69
N GLN A 625 -28.10 23.39 -4.39
CA GLN A 625 -28.93 22.30 -3.86
C GLN A 625 -30.42 22.67 -4.01
N THR A 626 -31.14 22.01 -4.92
CA THR A 626 -32.54 22.38 -5.21
C THR A 626 -33.56 21.65 -4.32
N ASN A 627 -33.14 20.68 -3.49
CA ASN A 627 -33.98 19.86 -2.58
C ASN A 627 -35.19 19.17 -3.25
N THR A 628 -35.21 19.10 -4.58
CA THR A 628 -36.26 18.44 -5.34
C THR A 628 -35.86 17.00 -5.64
N ASN A 629 -36.78 16.04 -5.45
CA ASN A 629 -36.54 14.60 -5.70
C ASN A 629 -35.35 14.03 -4.92
N MET A 630 -35.18 14.41 -3.65
CA MET A 630 -34.08 13.93 -2.81
C MET A 630 -34.11 12.40 -2.66
N VAL A 631 -32.93 11.80 -2.76
CA VAL A 631 -32.68 10.42 -2.37
C VAL A 631 -31.66 10.38 -1.22
N GLY A 632 -31.46 9.20 -0.64
CA GLY A 632 -30.50 9.00 0.43
C GLY A 632 -30.93 9.57 1.79
N ASN A 633 -32.06 10.27 1.87
CA ASN A 633 -32.55 10.98 3.06
C ASN A 633 -33.34 10.08 4.02
N ALA A 634 -32.74 8.96 4.40
CA ALA A 634 -33.29 8.08 5.41
C ALA A 634 -32.22 7.22 6.07
N VAL A 635 -32.54 6.63 7.21
CA VAL A 635 -31.89 5.41 7.73
C VAL A 635 -32.80 4.22 7.44
N LEU A 636 -32.25 3.17 6.85
CA LEU A 636 -32.95 1.96 6.45
C LEU A 636 -32.64 0.82 7.43
N VAL A 637 -33.68 0.06 7.78
CA VAL A 637 -33.57 -1.24 8.44
C VAL A 637 -34.12 -2.29 7.50
N LEU A 638 -33.28 -3.22 7.06
CA LEU A 638 -33.67 -4.31 6.18
C LEU A 638 -33.47 -5.65 6.86
N ASP A 639 -34.35 -6.60 6.58
CA ASP A 639 -34.16 -8.00 6.94
C ASP A 639 -32.92 -8.53 6.21
N ALA A 640 -31.94 -9.05 6.96
CA ALA A 640 -30.64 -9.37 6.42
C ALA A 640 -30.62 -10.62 5.52
N ILE A 641 -31.70 -11.43 5.56
CA ILE A 641 -31.83 -12.68 4.80
C ILE A 641 -32.65 -12.46 3.52
N THR A 642 -33.70 -11.65 3.58
CA THR A 642 -34.66 -11.43 2.49
C THR A 642 -34.48 -10.08 1.78
N GLY A 643 -33.80 -9.13 2.43
CA GLY A 643 -33.64 -7.76 1.95
C GLY A 643 -34.90 -6.92 2.07
N SER A 644 -35.98 -7.44 2.66
CA SER A 644 -37.22 -6.67 2.86
C SER A 644 -36.99 -5.46 3.76
N VAL A 645 -37.50 -4.30 3.36
CA VAL A 645 -37.44 -3.08 4.19
C VAL A 645 -38.40 -3.26 5.36
N LEU A 646 -37.86 -3.33 6.57
CA LEU A 646 -38.63 -3.45 7.81
C LEU A 646 -39.01 -2.08 8.36
N LYS A 647 -38.10 -1.10 8.23
CA LYS A 647 -38.32 0.28 8.67
C LYS A 647 -37.50 1.27 7.86
N THR A 648 -38.10 2.42 7.63
CA THR A 648 -37.45 3.62 7.07
C THR A 648 -37.62 4.75 8.09
N PHE A 649 -36.51 5.36 8.49
CA PHE A 649 -36.49 6.56 9.32
C PHE A 649 -36.09 7.72 8.43
N ALA A 650 -37.06 8.54 8.02
CA ALA A 650 -36.80 9.68 7.17
C ALA A 650 -35.91 10.72 7.87
N THR A 651 -35.07 11.38 7.10
CA THR A 651 -34.25 12.52 7.52
C THR A 651 -34.45 13.67 6.55
N ASP A 652 -34.11 14.89 6.97
CA ASP A 652 -34.24 16.07 6.12
C ASP A 652 -33.25 16.06 4.95
N ARG A 653 -32.09 15.40 5.12
CA ARG A 653 -30.97 15.36 4.17
C ARG A 653 -30.41 13.96 3.99
N SER A 654 -29.63 13.79 2.93
CA SER A 654 -28.94 12.56 2.59
C SER A 654 -28.09 12.04 3.77
N VAL A 655 -28.10 10.73 3.99
CA VAL A 655 -27.31 10.05 5.04
C VAL A 655 -26.31 9.11 4.38
N PRO A 656 -25.16 9.63 3.93
CA PRO A 656 -24.11 8.81 3.33
C PRO A 656 -23.19 8.15 4.36
N SER A 657 -23.18 8.62 5.61
CA SER A 657 -22.29 8.16 6.66
C SER A 657 -22.75 6.85 7.31
N ASP A 658 -21.80 6.12 7.88
CA ASP A 658 -22.10 4.93 8.67
C ASP A 658 -22.95 5.26 9.89
N VAL A 659 -23.96 4.42 10.15
CA VAL A 659 -24.75 4.49 11.39
C VAL A 659 -23.97 3.87 12.54
N SER A 660 -24.15 4.34 13.78
CA SER A 660 -23.62 3.66 14.96
C SER A 660 -24.75 3.04 15.76
N LEU A 661 -24.56 1.81 16.21
CA LEU A 661 -25.56 1.05 16.95
C LEU A 661 -25.12 1.01 18.42
N ILE A 662 -26.06 1.26 19.32
CA ILE A 662 -25.85 1.22 20.76
C ILE A 662 -26.77 0.13 21.30
N ASP A 663 -26.18 -0.90 21.90
CA ASP A 663 -26.91 -1.84 22.74
C ASP A 663 -26.89 -1.31 24.18
N THR A 664 -28.07 -1.15 24.76
CA THR A 664 -28.23 -0.63 26.13
C THR A 664 -28.68 -1.73 27.11
N ASP A 665 -28.92 -2.95 26.60
CA ASP A 665 -29.22 -4.14 27.39
C ASP A 665 -27.88 -4.82 27.71
N PHE A 666 -27.20 -4.33 28.77
CA PHE A 666 -25.91 -4.85 29.25
C PHE A 666 -26.04 -6.08 30.13
#